data_AF-A0AAN8FC60-F1
#
_entry.id   AF-A0AAN8FC60-F1
#
_cell.length_a   1.000
_cell.length_b   1.000
_cell.length_c   1.000
_cell.angle_alpha   90.00
_cell.angle_beta   90.00
_cell.angle_gamma   90.00
#
_symmetry.space_group_name_H-M   'P 1'
#
loop_
_entity.id
_entity.type
_entity.pdbx_description
1 polymer ?
#
loop_
_entity_poly.entity_id
_entity_poly.type
_entity_poly.pdbx_seq_one_letter_code
_entity_poly.pdbx_strand_id
1 'polypeptide(L)'
;MRLYRRVVLATVAAGSLILVGNLTFFRKSSISGNADASSAAITSNEIPEAKEFPAAHEDSCSYDPSCPPPQILFRLHAETANSPPFACLNDVRLFDGQHIKKGFNLVSLNGSSGDVELFASFDVAASDGELISWLRSLPPSSLIVGVSFGDIAERVSADARAALASFGAVKVADWRGSSSYAILGQHGLQQHAYEVVVSQSFEHAVHAIEGCFDVPLGDVRTVNMTQELTDIQRIDPEKMAALGGNSRNADDSVKLGSEWKWCGMHAPCGPDEISMHFFTGEHKDDWPRLCVGGRMVFDHDLNDAGRGLNLVSIEPKTGRVTSVAHFDTYKDESSALEQWLENVPLGEVMAVVSFDEASVMLSDMAKRIFYEMGSSMIHRLKFRASWYFVGHKGLAAYSPFEDLNIPSGNNWAKPIKTSLCLPKKLDTWRGRPSSDKMGSSARSLNLPRRHFCLKHDRHGEFCSESRIDEPIRPKALLDRDRSADPVFNMPIVVAAGLSTDSLRICLESLMEQEGLNTQMIIVVYDKEYPENAELSSLFHVKSLPVNASDGYNSLILSAISAAFAVFPSATSVAVIEEDIRLSPDWLFYLSQTVPVLLSDSSIDIVQTFNPNGFIDTSGDESLVYRIEFQSPLYSYVITRKKYEQEIKYNSECCAKRGQWLMSSSSSLIPDVSRVFVAHSSLGDPKWSNALFVRLRSVSQGNTILNRDYSTEMTYDNSLASQIATAPKLPLSAVECGIWKQQIVEVASTTNSTSVVITSGQEVSDVAVRALVSRCFGLYFDQHFNTGVYKRVIRFVADSTNVFIVPKLALSGGGSLFSRTAANNSFSA
;
A
#
# COMPACT_ATOMS: atom_id res chain seq x y z
N MET A 1 41.11 -5.80 32.21
CA MET A 1 42.48 -6.31 31.89
C MET A 1 42.53 -6.67 30.40
N ARG A 2 43.72 -6.67 29.75
CA ARG A 2 44.03 -7.22 28.40
C ARG A 2 42.98 -6.94 27.30
N LEU A 3 43.09 -5.86 26.52
CA LEU A 3 43.92 -5.73 25.29
C LEU A 3 43.84 -6.92 24.32
N TYR A 4 43.44 -6.65 23.07
CA TYR A 4 44.41 -6.45 21.99
C TYR A 4 43.88 -5.53 20.88
N ARG A 5 44.70 -4.57 20.43
CA ARG A 5 44.54 -3.81 19.17
C ARG A 5 45.54 -4.36 18.15
N ARG A 6 45.21 -4.34 16.87
CA ARG A 6 46.19 -4.06 15.80
C ARG A 6 45.58 -3.15 14.73
N VAL A 7 46.38 -2.19 14.31
CA VAL A 7 46.17 -1.28 13.18
C VAL A 7 47.44 -1.36 12.35
N VAL A 8 47.32 -1.39 11.02
CA VAL A 8 48.44 -1.16 10.09
C VAL A 8 47.93 -0.33 8.92
N LEU A 9 48.58 0.80 8.65
CA LEU A 9 48.49 1.55 7.40
C LEU A 9 49.68 1.15 6.52
N ALA A 10 49.51 1.10 5.19
CA ALA A 10 50.59 1.40 4.25
C ALA A 10 50.07 1.73 2.83
N THR A 11 50.34 2.97 2.45
CA THR A 11 50.29 3.61 1.13
C THR A 11 50.78 2.83 -0.11
N VAL A 12 50.02 2.97 -1.21
CA VAL A 12 50.44 3.47 -2.54
C VAL A 12 51.85 3.16 -3.07
N ALA A 13 51.92 2.50 -4.24
CA ALA A 13 52.89 2.80 -5.32
C ALA A 13 52.37 2.26 -6.68
N ALA A 14 52.88 2.77 -7.80
CA ALA A 14 52.49 2.38 -9.17
C ALA A 14 53.55 1.49 -9.86
N GLY A 15 53.15 0.76 -10.91
CA GLY A 15 54.06 -0.01 -11.76
C GLY A 15 53.36 -0.66 -12.96
N SER A 16 53.60 -0.13 -14.16
CA SER A 16 53.04 -0.64 -15.43
C SER A 16 54.07 -1.42 -16.24
N LEU A 17 53.63 -2.39 -17.06
CA LEU A 17 53.96 -2.67 -18.48
C LEU A 17 53.29 -4.03 -18.86
N ILE A 18 52.54 -4.20 -19.97
CA ILE A 18 52.94 -4.35 -21.40
C ILE A 18 53.79 -5.63 -21.62
N LEU A 19 53.62 -6.50 -22.62
CA LEU A 19 52.87 -6.54 -23.91
C LEU A 19 51.71 -7.60 -23.85
N VAL A 20 50.87 -7.98 -24.83
CA VAL A 20 50.42 -7.57 -26.21
C VAL A 20 49.06 -8.30 -26.46
N GLY A 21 48.16 -7.97 -27.39
CA GLY A 21 48.08 -6.85 -28.34
C GLY A 21 47.07 -7.10 -29.49
N ASN A 22 46.83 -6.06 -30.31
CA ASN A 22 46.11 -6.04 -31.61
C ASN A 22 44.59 -6.37 -31.56
N LEU A 23 43.61 -5.48 -31.81
CA LEU A 23 43.53 -4.18 -32.56
C LEU A 23 43.95 -4.33 -34.04
N THR A 24 43.27 -3.78 -35.07
CA THR A 24 42.36 -2.60 -35.19
C THR A 24 41.08 -2.90 -36.02
N PHE A 25 39.98 -2.12 -36.19
CA PHE A 25 39.54 -0.70 -36.00
C PHE A 25 39.32 0.09 -37.34
N PHE A 26 38.20 0.87 -37.43
CA PHE A 26 37.86 2.01 -38.35
C PHE A 26 36.77 1.91 -39.48
N ARG A 27 35.51 2.25 -39.12
CA ARG A 27 34.75 3.51 -39.44
C ARG A 27 34.84 4.18 -40.86
N LYS A 28 33.66 4.34 -41.52
CA LYS A 28 33.28 5.34 -42.60
C LYS A 28 34.01 5.19 -43.97
N SER A 29 33.45 5.51 -45.16
CA SER A 29 32.24 6.26 -45.57
C SER A 29 31.82 6.10 -47.07
N SER A 30 30.51 5.97 -47.35
CA SER A 30 29.67 6.61 -48.42
C SER A 30 30.05 6.68 -49.93
N ILE A 31 29.00 6.52 -50.78
CA ILE A 31 28.74 7.04 -52.17
C ILE A 31 28.80 6.06 -53.38
N SER A 32 27.72 6.11 -54.19
CA SER A 32 27.48 5.72 -55.62
C SER A 32 27.49 4.24 -56.10
N GLY A 33 26.66 3.93 -57.12
CA GLY A 33 26.73 2.68 -57.92
C GLY A 33 25.41 2.17 -58.57
N ASN A 34 25.08 2.66 -59.77
CA ASN A 34 23.90 2.34 -60.61
C ASN A 34 23.46 0.86 -60.83
N ALA A 35 22.14 0.64 -60.77
CA ALA A 35 21.20 0.18 -61.84
C ALA A 35 21.28 -1.19 -62.58
N ASP A 36 20.10 -1.58 -63.09
CA ASP A 36 19.77 -2.53 -64.18
C ASP A 36 20.04 -4.05 -64.03
N ALA A 37 19.29 -4.99 -64.66
CA ALA A 37 17.90 -5.02 -65.16
C ALA A 37 17.51 -6.46 -65.63
N SER A 38 16.20 -6.74 -65.80
CA SER A 38 15.61 -7.87 -66.57
C SER A 38 15.72 -9.30 -65.97
N SER A 39 14.92 -10.33 -66.34
CA SER A 39 13.87 -10.47 -67.37
C SER A 39 12.82 -11.58 -67.05
N ALA A 40 11.59 -11.43 -67.60
CA ALA A 40 10.64 -12.42 -68.19
C ALA A 40 10.44 -13.88 -67.66
N ALA A 41 9.29 -14.56 -67.83
CA ALA A 41 7.89 -14.15 -68.08
C ALA A 41 6.87 -15.33 -67.98
N ILE A 42 5.74 -15.10 -67.28
CA ILE A 42 4.32 -15.33 -67.64
C ILE A 42 3.88 -16.59 -68.44
N THR A 43 2.89 -17.33 -67.90
CA THR A 43 1.60 -17.77 -68.53
C THR A 43 0.83 -18.70 -67.54
N SER A 44 -0.51 -18.76 -67.46
CA SER A 44 -1.61 -17.89 -67.92
C SER A 44 -2.96 -18.34 -67.34
N ASN A 45 -3.82 -17.42 -66.89
CA ASN A 45 -5.25 -17.27 -67.28
C ASN A 45 -6.00 -16.29 -66.36
N GLU A 46 -7.14 -15.77 -66.84
CA GLU A 46 -7.77 -14.51 -66.40
C GLU A 46 -9.00 -14.71 -65.50
N ILE A 47 -9.47 -13.61 -64.87
CA ILE A 47 -10.86 -13.17 -64.58
C ILE A 47 -10.95 -12.44 -63.22
N PRO A 48 -11.52 -11.22 -63.14
CA PRO A 48 -11.41 -10.08 -64.06
C PRO A 48 -10.64 -8.91 -63.40
N GLU A 49 -10.44 -7.80 -64.11
CA GLU A 49 -9.89 -6.57 -63.49
C GLU A 49 -10.87 -5.99 -62.46
N ALA A 50 -10.53 -6.07 -61.18
CA ALA A 50 -11.06 -5.13 -60.21
C ALA A 50 -10.54 -3.72 -60.54
N LYS A 51 -11.41 -2.70 -60.48
CA LYS A 51 -10.94 -1.32 -60.51
C LYS A 51 -9.96 -1.10 -59.38
N GLU A 52 -8.83 -0.46 -59.65
CA GLU A 52 -8.06 0.22 -58.61
C GLU A 52 -8.93 1.31 -58.00
N PHE A 53 -9.61 0.98 -56.90
CA PHE A 53 -9.89 1.99 -55.89
C PHE A 53 -8.53 2.44 -55.34
N PRO A 54 -8.31 3.76 -55.14
CA PRO A 54 -7.09 4.22 -54.51
C PRO A 54 -7.00 3.56 -53.12
N ALA A 55 -5.79 3.14 -52.72
CA ALA A 55 -5.56 2.47 -51.45
C ALA A 55 -6.18 3.27 -50.30
N ALA A 56 -7.29 2.77 -49.76
CA ALA A 56 -8.02 3.44 -48.69
C ALA A 56 -7.13 3.43 -47.43
N HIS A 57 -7.05 4.56 -46.73
CA HIS A 57 -6.13 4.74 -45.62
C HIS A 57 -6.44 3.78 -44.46
N GLU A 58 -5.75 2.64 -44.39
CA GLU A 58 -5.88 1.64 -43.31
C GLU A 58 -5.54 2.21 -41.92
N ASP A 59 -4.77 3.31 -41.85
CA ASP A 59 -4.46 4.06 -40.63
C ASP A 59 -5.60 4.96 -40.10
N SER A 60 -6.66 5.16 -40.88
CA SER A 60 -7.74 6.11 -40.58
C SER A 60 -9.01 5.45 -40.05
N CYS A 61 -9.62 6.04 -39.02
CA CYS A 61 -10.91 5.60 -38.50
C CYS A 61 -12.10 5.95 -39.41
N SER A 62 -11.90 6.82 -40.41
CA SER A 62 -12.94 7.29 -41.32
C SER A 62 -13.36 6.21 -42.32
N TYR A 63 -14.55 5.66 -42.12
CA TYR A 63 -15.25 4.77 -43.06
C TYR A 63 -16.75 5.12 -43.02
N ASP A 64 -17.47 4.95 -44.13
CA ASP A 64 -18.85 5.44 -44.27
C ASP A 64 -19.91 4.32 -44.26
N PRO A 65 -20.39 3.91 -43.08
CA PRO A 65 -21.70 3.32 -42.88
C PRO A 65 -22.58 4.24 -42.01
N SER A 66 -23.72 4.67 -42.55
CA SER A 66 -24.63 5.59 -41.85
C SER A 66 -25.39 4.91 -40.69
N CYS A 67 -24.81 4.88 -39.49
CA CYS A 67 -25.51 4.44 -38.28
C CYS A 67 -26.70 5.39 -37.96
N PRO A 68 -27.91 4.87 -37.72
CA PRO A 68 -29.06 5.70 -37.35
C PRO A 68 -28.91 6.24 -35.92
N PRO A 69 -29.04 7.56 -35.67
CA PRO A 69 -28.99 8.10 -34.32
C PRO A 69 -30.06 7.46 -33.41
N PRO A 70 -29.74 7.05 -32.17
CA PRO A 70 -28.54 7.40 -31.41
C PRO A 70 -27.40 6.35 -31.44
N GLN A 71 -27.37 5.42 -32.40
CA GLN A 71 -26.36 4.35 -32.41
C GLN A 71 -24.92 4.86 -32.59
N ILE A 72 -23.98 4.14 -31.99
CA ILE A 72 -22.54 4.40 -32.06
C ILE A 72 -21.92 3.48 -33.12
N LEU A 73 -21.17 4.05 -34.06
CA LEU A 73 -20.32 3.31 -34.99
C LEU A 73 -19.08 2.80 -34.26
N PHE A 74 -18.77 1.50 -34.36
CA PHE A 74 -17.53 0.92 -33.84
C PHE A 74 -16.71 0.22 -34.92
N ARG A 75 -15.39 0.21 -34.73
CA ARG A 75 -14.44 -0.56 -35.55
C ARG A 75 -13.28 -1.04 -34.69
N LEU A 76 -13.11 -2.35 -34.55
CA LEU A 76 -11.99 -2.97 -33.82
C LEU A 76 -11.12 -3.75 -34.81
N HIS A 77 -9.81 -3.52 -34.77
CA HIS A 77 -8.83 -4.23 -35.58
C HIS A 77 -7.80 -4.88 -34.65
N ALA A 78 -7.71 -6.21 -34.68
CA ALA A 78 -6.74 -6.95 -33.89
C ALA A 78 -5.35 -6.97 -34.58
N GLU A 79 -4.28 -7.17 -33.83
CA GLU A 79 -2.91 -7.14 -34.37
C GLU A 79 -2.68 -8.19 -35.47
N THR A 80 -2.09 -7.78 -36.58
CA THR A 80 -1.60 -8.69 -37.64
C THR A 80 -0.09 -8.60 -37.78
N ALA A 81 0.51 -9.48 -38.58
CA ALA A 81 1.95 -9.41 -38.89
C ALA A 81 2.37 -8.11 -39.61
N ASN A 82 1.43 -7.38 -40.22
CA ASN A 82 1.69 -6.20 -41.04
C ASN A 82 1.12 -4.89 -40.46
N SER A 83 0.21 -4.96 -39.47
CA SER A 83 -0.48 -3.78 -38.92
C SER A 83 -0.72 -3.88 -37.40
N PRO A 84 -0.47 -2.79 -36.64
CA PRO A 84 -0.74 -2.75 -35.21
C PRO A 84 -2.25 -2.71 -34.93
N PRO A 85 -2.68 -3.16 -33.73
CA PRO A 85 -4.09 -3.14 -33.36
C PRO A 85 -4.62 -1.71 -33.14
N PHE A 86 -5.91 -1.50 -33.40
CA PHE A 86 -6.59 -0.23 -33.12
C PHE A 86 -8.08 -0.42 -32.84
N ALA A 87 -8.68 0.60 -32.23
CA ALA A 87 -10.12 0.69 -32.01
C ALA A 87 -10.61 2.11 -32.32
N CYS A 88 -11.80 2.23 -32.91
CA CYS A 88 -12.47 3.48 -33.23
C CYS A 88 -13.92 3.47 -32.74
N LEU A 89 -14.43 4.63 -32.30
CA LEU A 89 -15.84 4.90 -32.02
C LEU A 89 -16.25 6.23 -32.65
N ASN A 90 -17.30 6.27 -33.49
CA ASN A 90 -17.76 7.49 -34.19
C ASN A 90 -16.60 8.30 -34.80
N ASP A 91 -15.79 7.66 -35.65
CA ASP A 91 -14.55 8.17 -36.27
C ASP A 91 -13.40 8.55 -35.31
N VAL A 92 -13.60 8.51 -33.98
CA VAL A 92 -12.55 8.82 -32.98
C VAL A 92 -11.72 7.57 -32.69
N ARG A 93 -10.39 7.65 -32.91
CA ARG A 93 -9.43 6.60 -32.57
C ARG A 93 -9.18 6.56 -31.05
N LEU A 94 -9.38 5.41 -30.43
CA LEU A 94 -9.20 5.21 -28.98
C LEU A 94 -7.74 4.96 -28.57
N PHE A 95 -6.95 4.33 -29.44
CA PHE A 95 -5.53 4.03 -29.20
C PHE A 95 -4.71 4.45 -30.42
N ASP A 96 -3.84 5.46 -30.28
CA ASP A 96 -2.93 5.87 -31.34
C ASP A 96 -1.62 5.05 -31.36
N GLY A 97 -0.89 5.15 -32.47
CA GLY A 97 0.34 4.37 -32.72
C GLY A 97 1.58 4.81 -31.93
N GLN A 98 1.52 5.83 -31.08
CA GLN A 98 2.61 6.22 -30.17
C GLN A 98 2.28 5.95 -28.69
N HIS A 99 1.00 5.84 -28.34
CA HIS A 99 0.55 5.61 -26.96
C HIS A 99 -0.03 4.22 -26.69
N ILE A 100 -0.28 3.39 -27.71
CA ILE A 100 -0.61 1.97 -27.52
C ILE A 100 0.58 1.19 -26.94
N LYS A 101 0.37 0.42 -25.87
CA LYS A 101 1.44 -0.34 -25.19
C LYS A 101 1.34 -1.83 -25.51
N LYS A 102 2.48 -2.52 -25.53
CA LYS A 102 2.50 -4.00 -25.51
C LYS A 102 1.78 -4.48 -24.24
N GLY A 103 0.86 -5.44 -24.38
CA GLY A 103 -0.11 -5.77 -23.35
C GLY A 103 -1.55 -5.76 -23.87
N PHE A 104 -2.52 -5.66 -22.97
CA PHE A 104 -3.94 -5.52 -23.31
C PHE A 104 -4.39 -4.08 -23.04
N ASN A 105 -4.89 -3.41 -24.08
CA ASN A 105 -5.29 -2.00 -24.04
C ASN A 105 -6.82 -1.93 -24.04
N LEU A 106 -7.39 -1.14 -23.13
CA LEU A 106 -8.82 -1.09 -22.83
C LEU A 106 -9.30 0.35 -22.64
N VAL A 107 -10.55 0.60 -23.02
CA VAL A 107 -11.33 1.79 -22.70
C VAL A 107 -12.62 1.33 -22.03
N SER A 108 -13.04 1.99 -20.96
CA SER A 108 -14.39 1.85 -20.42
C SER A 108 -15.28 3.01 -20.88
N LEU A 109 -16.52 2.68 -21.24
CA LEU A 109 -17.54 3.66 -21.60
C LEU A 109 -18.72 3.54 -20.63
N ASN A 110 -19.41 4.65 -20.41
CA ASN A 110 -20.59 4.68 -19.58
C ASN A 110 -21.71 3.78 -20.16
N GLY A 111 -22.23 2.87 -19.35
CA GLY A 111 -23.23 1.87 -19.77
C GLY A 111 -24.60 2.40 -20.22
N SER A 112 -24.84 3.71 -20.13
CA SER A 112 -26.12 4.33 -20.48
C SER A 112 -26.01 5.55 -21.41
N SER A 113 -24.84 6.18 -21.54
CA SER A 113 -24.60 7.26 -22.52
C SER A 113 -23.57 6.93 -23.60
N GLY A 114 -22.69 5.94 -23.38
CA GLY A 114 -21.58 5.63 -24.28
C GLY A 114 -20.39 6.59 -24.20
N ASP A 115 -20.39 7.55 -23.28
CA ASP A 115 -19.27 8.47 -23.05
C ASP A 115 -18.02 7.71 -22.55
N VAL A 116 -16.83 8.15 -22.95
CA VAL A 116 -15.56 7.56 -22.50
C VAL A 116 -15.26 7.96 -21.05
N GLU A 117 -15.09 6.97 -20.18
CA GLU A 117 -14.82 7.17 -18.74
C GLU A 117 -13.33 7.01 -18.38
N LEU A 118 -12.69 5.91 -18.83
CA LEU A 118 -11.28 5.59 -18.49
C LEU A 118 -10.57 4.92 -19.66
N PHE A 119 -9.27 5.20 -19.81
CA PHE A 119 -8.32 4.45 -20.65
C PHE A 119 -7.35 3.67 -19.76
N ALA A 120 -6.99 2.44 -20.14
CA ALA A 120 -6.03 1.61 -19.44
C ALA A 120 -5.20 0.73 -20.39
N SER A 121 -3.98 0.39 -19.98
CA SER A 121 -3.06 -0.49 -20.72
C SER A 121 -2.29 -1.36 -19.74
N PHE A 122 -2.49 -2.67 -19.80
CA PHE A 122 -1.95 -3.63 -18.84
C PHE A 122 -0.84 -4.48 -19.47
N ASP A 123 0.37 -4.48 -18.91
CA ASP A 123 1.41 -5.43 -19.32
C ASP A 123 1.14 -6.81 -18.72
N VAL A 124 0.21 -7.52 -19.35
CA VAL A 124 -0.21 -8.88 -19.02
C VAL A 124 0.97 -9.87 -19.05
N ALA A 125 2.07 -9.57 -19.72
CA ALA A 125 3.27 -10.41 -19.68
C ALA A 125 4.03 -10.34 -18.35
N ALA A 126 3.79 -9.29 -17.54
CA ALA A 126 4.31 -9.15 -16.18
C ALA A 126 3.30 -9.58 -15.12
N SER A 127 2.03 -9.15 -15.23
CA SER A 127 0.91 -9.60 -14.40
C SER A 127 -0.43 -9.17 -14.99
N ASP A 128 -1.45 -10.03 -14.93
CA ASP A 128 -2.83 -9.69 -15.26
C ASP A 128 -3.69 -9.31 -14.03
N GLY A 129 -3.12 -9.31 -12.82
CA GLY A 129 -3.84 -8.91 -11.60
C GLY A 129 -4.40 -7.49 -11.65
N GLU A 130 -3.69 -6.56 -12.32
CA GLU A 130 -4.17 -5.20 -12.56
C GLU A 130 -5.35 -5.17 -13.54
N LEU A 131 -5.31 -5.98 -14.61
CA LEU A 131 -6.40 -6.16 -15.57
C LEU A 131 -7.65 -6.73 -14.90
N ILE A 132 -7.49 -7.79 -14.09
CA ILE A 132 -8.56 -8.42 -13.31
C ILE A 132 -9.19 -7.42 -12.34
N SER A 133 -8.36 -6.69 -11.60
CA SER A 133 -8.81 -5.66 -10.65
C SER A 133 -9.56 -4.53 -11.34
N TRP A 134 -9.05 -4.05 -12.48
CA TRP A 134 -9.70 -3.00 -13.26
C TRP A 134 -11.07 -3.46 -13.80
N LEU A 135 -11.14 -4.60 -14.48
CA LEU A 135 -12.40 -5.16 -15.00
C LEU A 135 -13.45 -5.37 -13.90
N ARG A 136 -13.02 -5.86 -12.71
CA ARG A 136 -13.89 -6.05 -11.54
C ARG A 136 -14.27 -4.76 -10.80
N SER A 137 -13.60 -3.64 -11.08
CA SER A 137 -13.88 -2.33 -10.47
C SER A 137 -14.74 -1.41 -11.33
N LEU A 138 -15.02 -1.77 -12.59
CA LEU A 138 -15.91 -1.00 -13.45
C LEU A 138 -17.37 -1.02 -12.92
N PRO A 139 -18.13 0.09 -13.08
CA PRO A 139 -19.52 0.14 -12.67
C PRO A 139 -20.42 -0.95 -13.30
N PRO A 140 -21.50 -1.37 -12.63
CA PRO A 140 -22.48 -2.28 -13.20
C PRO A 140 -23.06 -1.72 -14.51
N SER A 141 -23.11 -2.56 -15.55
CA SER A 141 -23.46 -2.18 -16.92
C SER A 141 -22.41 -1.36 -17.69
N SER A 142 -21.23 -1.05 -17.17
CA SER A 142 -20.20 -0.36 -17.98
C SER A 142 -19.80 -1.18 -19.21
N LEU A 143 -19.56 -0.46 -20.31
CA LEU A 143 -19.05 -1.00 -21.56
C LEU A 143 -17.53 -1.05 -21.52
N ILE A 144 -16.93 -2.01 -22.24
CA ILE A 144 -15.50 -2.04 -22.53
C ILE A 144 -15.24 -2.17 -24.03
N VAL A 145 -14.20 -1.49 -24.49
CA VAL A 145 -13.58 -1.66 -25.80
C VAL A 145 -12.11 -1.95 -25.62
N GLY A 146 -11.57 -3.05 -26.16
CA GLY A 146 -10.18 -3.41 -25.97
C GLY A 146 -9.53 -4.21 -27.09
N VAL A 147 -8.19 -4.11 -27.17
CA VAL A 147 -7.33 -4.77 -28.16
C VAL A 147 -6.00 -5.23 -27.54
N SER A 148 -5.53 -6.42 -27.92
CA SER A 148 -4.23 -6.95 -27.49
C SER A 148 -3.10 -6.56 -28.46
N PHE A 149 -1.94 -6.21 -27.91
CA PHE A 149 -0.73 -5.90 -28.68
C PHE A 149 0.47 -6.73 -28.16
N GLY A 150 1.03 -7.56 -29.04
CA GLY A 150 2.06 -8.54 -28.75
C GLY A 150 1.50 -9.89 -28.24
N ASP A 151 2.32 -10.93 -28.36
CA ASP A 151 1.98 -12.28 -27.90
C ASP A 151 1.91 -12.35 -26.35
N ILE A 152 0.71 -12.14 -25.81
CA ILE A 152 0.40 -12.15 -24.37
C ILE A 152 -0.62 -13.23 -23.97
N ALA A 153 -1.19 -13.95 -24.94
CA ALA A 153 -2.36 -14.81 -24.73
C ALA A 153 -2.10 -15.95 -23.71
N GLU A 154 -0.89 -16.52 -23.72
CA GLU A 154 -0.42 -17.54 -22.77
C GLU A 154 -0.20 -16.99 -21.34
N ARG A 155 -0.32 -15.67 -21.14
CA ARG A 155 -0.17 -14.99 -19.85
C ARG A 155 -1.50 -14.46 -19.29
N VAL A 156 -2.58 -14.54 -20.05
CA VAL A 156 -3.94 -14.21 -19.59
C VAL A 156 -4.50 -15.39 -18.79
N SER A 157 -4.62 -15.25 -17.47
CA SER A 157 -5.11 -16.31 -16.57
C SER A 157 -6.57 -16.68 -16.81
N ALA A 158 -7.00 -17.78 -16.19
CA ALA A 158 -8.41 -18.15 -16.14
C ALA A 158 -9.28 -17.05 -15.48
N ASP A 159 -8.72 -16.33 -14.51
CA ASP A 159 -9.44 -15.32 -13.74
C ASP A 159 -9.61 -14.01 -14.53
N ALA A 160 -8.63 -13.64 -15.37
CA ALA A 160 -8.76 -12.57 -16.37
C ALA A 160 -9.73 -12.94 -17.50
N ARG A 161 -9.72 -14.20 -17.96
CA ARG A 161 -10.70 -14.71 -18.95
C ARG A 161 -12.12 -14.68 -18.39
N ALA A 162 -12.30 -15.07 -17.12
CA ALA A 162 -13.59 -14.98 -16.43
C ALA A 162 -14.03 -13.53 -16.19
N ALA A 163 -13.11 -12.62 -15.86
CA ALA A 163 -13.39 -11.19 -15.74
C ALA A 163 -13.76 -10.53 -17.07
N LEU A 164 -13.29 -11.05 -18.22
CA LEU A 164 -13.75 -10.63 -19.54
C LEU A 164 -15.09 -11.28 -19.92
N ALA A 165 -15.33 -12.53 -19.51
CA ALA A 165 -16.60 -13.23 -19.73
C ALA A 165 -17.80 -12.54 -19.06
N SER A 166 -17.61 -11.82 -17.94
CA SER A 166 -18.69 -11.01 -17.35
C SER A 166 -19.13 -9.81 -18.22
N PHE A 167 -18.36 -9.47 -19.27
CA PHE A 167 -18.74 -8.48 -20.29
C PHE A 167 -19.36 -9.13 -21.55
N GLY A 168 -19.68 -10.44 -21.50
CA GLY A 168 -20.25 -11.21 -22.62
C GLY A 168 -19.22 -11.91 -23.51
N ALA A 169 -17.94 -11.91 -23.15
CA ALA A 169 -16.89 -12.56 -23.94
C ALA A 169 -16.97 -14.10 -23.89
N VAL A 170 -16.87 -14.75 -25.03
CA VAL A 170 -16.92 -16.22 -25.18
C VAL A 170 -15.71 -16.75 -25.94
N LYS A 171 -15.35 -16.15 -27.08
CA LYS A 171 -14.11 -16.46 -27.85
C LYS A 171 -12.84 -16.11 -27.09
N VAL A 172 -12.90 -15.33 -26.01
CA VAL A 172 -11.80 -15.21 -25.03
C VAL A 172 -11.36 -16.59 -24.47
N ALA A 173 -12.23 -17.60 -24.51
CA ALA A 173 -11.89 -18.99 -24.21
C ALA A 173 -10.98 -19.65 -25.26
N ASP A 174 -10.96 -19.17 -26.51
CA ASP A 174 -10.17 -19.68 -27.63
C ASP A 174 -8.84 -18.93 -27.82
N TRP A 175 -8.68 -17.75 -27.22
CA TRP A 175 -7.46 -16.93 -27.32
C TRP A 175 -6.21 -17.67 -26.76
N ARG A 176 -5.23 -17.97 -27.61
CA ARG A 176 -3.97 -18.71 -27.29
C ARG A 176 -2.75 -18.05 -27.92
N GLY A 177 -1.54 -18.51 -27.58
CA GLY A 177 -0.27 -18.00 -28.10
C GLY A 177 -0.25 -17.91 -29.63
N SER A 178 0.44 -16.89 -30.16
CA SER A 178 0.43 -16.53 -31.59
C SER A 178 -0.98 -16.19 -32.14
N SER A 179 -1.88 -15.69 -31.28
CA SER A 179 -3.12 -15.05 -31.71
C SER A 179 -3.41 -13.75 -30.93
N SER A 180 -3.96 -12.76 -31.63
CA SER A 180 -4.39 -11.48 -31.09
C SER A 180 -5.91 -11.47 -30.86
N TYR A 181 -6.39 -10.56 -30.02
CA TYR A 181 -7.77 -10.51 -29.55
C TYR A 181 -8.27 -9.07 -29.45
N ALA A 182 -9.55 -8.86 -29.80
CA ALA A 182 -10.26 -7.61 -29.62
C ALA A 182 -11.71 -7.84 -29.18
N ILE A 183 -12.27 -6.90 -28.40
CA ILE A 183 -13.59 -6.98 -27.77
C ILE A 183 -14.29 -5.62 -27.69
N LEU A 184 -15.59 -5.59 -27.97
CA LEU A 184 -16.59 -4.63 -27.48
C LEU A 184 -17.66 -5.42 -26.70
N GLY A 185 -17.79 -5.17 -25.39
CA GLY A 185 -18.66 -5.92 -24.47
C GLY A 185 -19.24 -5.04 -23.36
N GLN A 186 -20.19 -5.56 -22.58
CA GLN A 186 -20.88 -4.82 -21.51
C GLN A 186 -21.10 -5.66 -20.25
N HIS A 187 -20.81 -5.10 -19.07
CA HIS A 187 -20.87 -5.86 -17.81
C HIS A 187 -22.29 -6.35 -17.49
N GLY A 188 -22.51 -7.66 -17.52
CA GLY A 188 -23.81 -8.30 -17.29
C GLY A 188 -24.66 -8.53 -18.55
N LEU A 189 -24.09 -8.31 -19.74
CA LEU A 189 -24.72 -8.62 -21.04
C LEU A 189 -25.21 -10.08 -21.10
N GLN A 190 -26.41 -10.30 -21.62
CA GLN A 190 -26.99 -11.64 -21.79
C GLN A 190 -26.71 -12.24 -23.18
N GLN A 191 -26.37 -11.40 -24.16
CA GLN A 191 -25.85 -11.77 -25.47
C GLN A 191 -24.32 -11.92 -25.44
N HIS A 192 -23.74 -12.44 -26.54
CA HIS A 192 -22.29 -12.46 -26.71
C HIS A 192 -21.75 -11.07 -27.08
N ALA A 193 -20.53 -10.76 -26.63
CA ALA A 193 -19.80 -9.56 -27.00
C ALA A 193 -19.38 -9.56 -28.48
N TYR A 194 -19.13 -8.36 -29.03
CA TYR A 194 -18.50 -8.19 -30.34
C TYR A 194 -16.99 -8.45 -30.21
N GLU A 195 -16.59 -9.69 -30.41
CA GLU A 195 -15.21 -10.15 -30.18
C GLU A 195 -14.62 -10.88 -31.38
N VAL A 196 -13.29 -10.79 -31.55
CA VAL A 196 -12.55 -11.50 -32.59
C VAL A 196 -11.21 -12.01 -32.05
N VAL A 197 -10.86 -13.25 -32.38
CA VAL A 197 -9.54 -13.87 -32.17
C VAL A 197 -8.91 -14.06 -33.54
N VAL A 198 -7.69 -13.58 -33.73
CA VAL A 198 -6.95 -13.60 -35.00
C VAL A 198 -5.67 -14.39 -34.83
N SER A 199 -5.57 -15.55 -35.48
CA SER A 199 -4.31 -16.31 -35.51
C SER A 199 -3.33 -15.66 -36.50
N GLN A 200 -2.08 -15.44 -36.06
CA GLN A 200 -1.05 -14.76 -36.85
C GLN A 200 -0.48 -15.62 -38.00
N SER A 201 -0.99 -16.85 -38.20
CA SER A 201 -0.52 -17.83 -39.19
C SER A 201 -1.44 -18.02 -40.41
N PHE A 202 -2.53 -17.25 -40.54
CA PHE A 202 -3.48 -17.33 -41.65
C PHE A 202 -3.72 -15.98 -42.33
N GLU A 203 -3.18 -15.80 -43.54
CA GLU A 203 -3.24 -14.56 -44.34
C GLU A 203 -4.65 -14.20 -44.88
N HIS A 204 -5.68 -14.98 -44.53
CA HIS A 204 -7.07 -14.80 -45.00
C HIS A 204 -8.09 -14.79 -43.85
N ALA A 205 -7.65 -14.56 -42.60
CA ALA A 205 -8.56 -14.42 -41.47
C ALA A 205 -9.24 -13.03 -41.46
N VAL A 206 -10.42 -12.93 -40.85
CA VAL A 206 -11.10 -11.63 -40.65
C VAL A 206 -10.40 -10.91 -39.50
N HIS A 207 -9.56 -9.92 -39.83
CA HIS A 207 -8.70 -9.22 -38.87
C HIS A 207 -9.38 -8.07 -38.12
N ALA A 208 -10.53 -7.60 -38.61
CA ALA A 208 -11.30 -6.51 -38.03
C ALA A 208 -12.81 -6.82 -37.96
N ILE A 209 -13.50 -6.21 -37.00
CA ILE A 209 -14.95 -6.23 -36.85
C ILE A 209 -15.48 -4.80 -36.72
N GLU A 210 -16.57 -4.50 -37.42
CA GLU A 210 -17.12 -3.15 -37.55
C GLU A 210 -18.65 -3.19 -37.68
N GLY A 211 -19.33 -2.14 -37.22
CA GLY A 211 -20.79 -2.05 -37.23
C GLY A 211 -21.35 -0.94 -36.35
N CYS A 212 -22.66 -0.89 -36.21
CA CYS A 212 -23.36 0.02 -35.30
C CYS A 212 -23.80 -0.73 -34.03
N PHE A 213 -23.82 -0.05 -32.88
CA PHE A 213 -24.42 -0.57 -31.65
C PHE A 213 -25.28 0.46 -30.91
N ASP A 214 -26.33 -0.01 -30.25
CA ASP A 214 -27.13 0.76 -29.29
C ASP A 214 -26.45 0.79 -27.91
N VAL A 215 -26.81 1.77 -27.07
CA VAL A 215 -26.42 1.79 -25.65
C VAL A 215 -27.69 1.65 -24.81
N PRO A 216 -27.86 0.58 -24.00
CA PRO A 216 -26.94 -0.55 -23.80
C PRO A 216 -26.81 -1.47 -25.04
N LEU A 217 -25.72 -2.22 -25.07
CA LEU A 217 -25.27 -3.14 -26.14
C LEU A 217 -26.23 -4.34 -26.37
N GLY A 218 -27.17 -4.55 -25.44
CA GLY A 218 -28.14 -5.64 -25.44
C GLY A 218 -28.89 -5.69 -24.11
N ASP A 219 -29.44 -6.86 -23.78
CA ASP A 219 -30.06 -7.09 -22.48
C ASP A 219 -28.98 -7.18 -21.39
N VAL A 220 -29.08 -6.35 -20.36
CA VAL A 220 -28.15 -6.35 -19.21
C VAL A 220 -28.92 -6.59 -17.91
N ARG A 221 -28.48 -7.56 -17.09
CA ARG A 221 -29.11 -7.81 -15.78
C ARG A 221 -28.65 -6.80 -14.73
N THR A 222 -29.61 -6.11 -14.12
CA THR A 222 -29.38 -5.25 -12.95
C THR A 222 -29.20 -6.09 -11.68
N VAL A 223 -27.95 -6.23 -11.22
CA VAL A 223 -27.62 -6.97 -9.99
C VAL A 223 -27.86 -6.09 -8.75
N ASN A 224 -28.99 -6.30 -8.07
CA ASN A 224 -29.30 -5.64 -6.81
C ASN A 224 -28.53 -6.30 -5.65
N MET A 225 -27.49 -5.62 -5.17
CA MET A 225 -26.44 -6.15 -4.28
C MET A 225 -26.86 -6.39 -2.81
N THR A 226 -28.11 -6.80 -2.55
CA THR A 226 -28.68 -6.97 -1.20
C THR A 226 -29.47 -8.26 -0.98
N GLN A 227 -29.61 -9.15 -1.96
CA GLN A 227 -30.45 -10.35 -1.81
C GLN A 227 -29.83 -11.70 -2.27
N GLU A 228 -28.62 -11.72 -2.80
CA GLU A 228 -27.87 -12.96 -3.08
C GLU A 228 -26.72 -13.16 -2.08
N LEU A 229 -27.07 -13.59 -0.87
CA LEU A 229 -26.14 -13.98 0.20
C LEU A 229 -26.39 -15.40 0.73
N THR A 230 -27.13 -16.22 -0.03
CA THR A 230 -27.58 -17.56 0.40
C THR A 230 -27.17 -18.71 -0.52
N ASP A 231 -26.94 -18.48 -1.82
CA ASP A 231 -26.29 -19.47 -2.70
C ASP A 231 -24.77 -19.22 -2.73
N ILE A 232 -24.13 -19.53 -1.60
CA ILE A 232 -22.67 -19.66 -1.51
C ILE A 232 -22.23 -20.72 -2.53
N GLN A 233 -21.17 -20.40 -3.27
CA GLN A 233 -20.53 -21.26 -4.27
C GLN A 233 -20.49 -22.75 -3.85
N ARG A 234 -21.41 -23.55 -4.36
CA ARG A 234 -21.17 -24.99 -4.53
C ARG A 234 -20.24 -25.14 -5.72
N ILE A 235 -18.95 -24.97 -5.45
CA ILE A 235 -17.90 -25.40 -6.38
C ILE A 235 -18.09 -26.90 -6.58
N ASP A 236 -18.12 -27.29 -7.84
CA ASP A 236 -18.31 -28.65 -8.27
C ASP A 236 -17.25 -29.58 -7.63
N PRO A 237 -17.64 -30.57 -6.81
CA PRO A 237 -16.71 -31.53 -6.22
C PRO A 237 -15.92 -32.30 -7.28
N GLU A 238 -16.51 -32.53 -8.46
CA GLU A 238 -15.87 -33.22 -9.58
C GLU A 238 -14.70 -32.39 -10.13
N LYS A 239 -14.89 -31.07 -10.26
CA LYS A 239 -13.84 -30.11 -10.66
C LYS A 239 -12.72 -30.02 -9.61
N MET A 240 -13.05 -30.05 -8.32
CA MET A 240 -12.04 -30.05 -7.24
C MET A 240 -11.28 -31.38 -7.12
N ALA A 241 -11.91 -32.51 -7.47
CA ALA A 241 -11.24 -33.81 -7.56
C ALA A 241 -10.32 -33.90 -8.78
N ALA A 242 -10.76 -33.42 -9.94
CA ALA A 242 -9.99 -33.42 -11.18
C ALA A 242 -8.73 -32.53 -11.13
N LEU A 243 -8.74 -31.49 -10.29
CA LEU A 243 -7.56 -30.65 -10.02
C LEU A 243 -6.58 -31.27 -9.01
N GLY A 244 -6.94 -32.35 -8.31
CA GLY A 244 -6.00 -33.12 -7.50
C GLY A 244 -5.00 -33.86 -8.39
N GLY A 245 -3.70 -33.79 -8.06
CA GLY A 245 -2.64 -34.40 -8.86
C GLY A 245 -2.88 -35.88 -9.18
N ASN A 246 -2.43 -36.29 -10.37
CA ASN A 246 -2.64 -37.62 -10.97
C ASN A 246 -4.05 -37.95 -11.49
N SER A 247 -4.87 -36.93 -11.82
CA SER A 247 -6.05 -37.07 -12.70
C SER A 247 -7.13 -38.03 -12.16
N ARG A 248 -7.65 -37.76 -10.96
CA ARG A 248 -8.80 -38.51 -10.41
C ARG A 248 -10.09 -38.22 -11.19
N ASN A 249 -10.89 -39.26 -11.37
CA ASN A 249 -12.27 -39.13 -11.86
C ASN A 249 -13.20 -38.62 -10.75
N ALA A 250 -14.29 -37.96 -11.16
CA ALA A 250 -15.38 -37.46 -10.31
C ALA A 250 -15.88 -38.41 -9.21
N ASP A 251 -15.89 -39.72 -9.49
CA ASP A 251 -16.46 -40.77 -8.63
C ASP A 251 -15.52 -41.19 -7.47
N ASP A 252 -14.24 -40.78 -7.49
CA ASP A 252 -13.24 -41.25 -6.52
C ASP A 252 -13.25 -40.44 -5.21
N SER A 253 -14.32 -40.66 -4.44
CA SER A 253 -14.61 -39.98 -3.16
C SER A 253 -13.46 -40.05 -2.13
N VAL A 254 -13.40 -39.07 -1.23
CA VAL A 254 -12.37 -38.98 -0.17
C VAL A 254 -12.29 -40.28 0.66
N LYS A 255 -11.19 -41.02 0.52
CA LYS A 255 -10.99 -42.29 1.22
C LYS A 255 -10.61 -42.02 2.67
N LEU A 256 -11.53 -42.22 3.60
CA LEU A 256 -11.23 -42.16 5.04
C LEU A 256 -10.63 -43.49 5.49
N GLY A 257 -9.41 -43.43 6.01
CA GLY A 257 -8.67 -44.60 6.49
C GLY A 257 -9.15 -45.11 7.85
N SER A 258 -8.21 -45.78 8.53
CA SER A 258 -8.43 -46.36 9.85
C SER A 258 -8.88 -45.33 10.90
N GLU A 259 -9.62 -45.80 11.91
CA GLU A 259 -9.90 -45.01 13.10
C GLU A 259 -8.66 -44.95 13.98
N TRP A 260 -8.15 -43.74 14.17
CA TRP A 260 -7.09 -43.46 15.13
C TRP A 260 -7.64 -42.48 16.16
N LYS A 261 -8.15 -43.05 17.26
CA LYS A 261 -8.85 -42.34 18.33
C LYS A 261 -8.12 -41.06 18.75
N TRP A 262 -8.81 -39.93 18.65
CA TRP A 262 -8.31 -38.59 18.98
C TRP A 262 -7.01 -38.20 18.24
N CYS A 263 -6.74 -38.78 17.07
CA CYS A 263 -5.50 -38.62 16.31
C CYS A 263 -4.24 -38.80 17.18
N GLY A 264 -4.22 -39.88 17.95
CA GLY A 264 -3.10 -40.28 18.81
C GLY A 264 -2.99 -39.55 20.14
N MET A 265 -3.85 -38.57 20.43
CA MET A 265 -3.83 -37.87 21.72
C MET A 265 -4.38 -38.74 22.85
N HIS A 266 -3.91 -38.50 24.08
CA HIS A 266 -4.37 -39.21 25.28
C HIS A 266 -5.75 -38.78 25.79
N ALA A 267 -6.32 -37.69 25.26
CA ALA A 267 -7.58 -37.09 25.67
C ALA A 267 -8.34 -36.53 24.45
N PRO A 268 -9.68 -36.40 24.52
CA PRO A 268 -10.47 -35.73 23.50
C PRO A 268 -10.21 -34.22 23.49
N CYS A 269 -10.49 -33.58 22.36
CA CYS A 269 -10.61 -32.13 22.26
C CYS A 269 -11.98 -31.63 22.77
N GLY A 270 -12.14 -30.31 22.89
CA GLY A 270 -13.42 -29.68 23.21
C GLY A 270 -14.48 -29.84 22.09
N PRO A 271 -15.76 -29.57 22.38
CA PRO A 271 -16.86 -29.72 21.41
C PRO A 271 -16.74 -28.77 20.21
N ASP A 272 -16.09 -27.62 20.38
CA ASP A 272 -15.81 -26.61 19.35
C ASP A 272 -14.40 -26.75 18.73
N GLU A 273 -13.79 -27.93 18.87
CA GLU A 273 -12.47 -28.26 18.33
C GLU A 273 -12.51 -29.56 17.49
N ILE A 274 -11.46 -29.78 16.70
CA ILE A 274 -11.23 -30.96 15.84
C ILE A 274 -9.88 -31.55 16.24
N SER A 275 -9.81 -32.86 16.50
CA SER A 275 -8.52 -33.54 16.76
C SER A 275 -7.75 -33.73 15.46
N MET A 276 -6.50 -33.27 15.41
CA MET A 276 -5.61 -33.36 14.24
C MET A 276 -4.32 -34.09 14.61
N HIS A 277 -3.68 -34.74 13.63
CA HIS A 277 -2.25 -35.11 13.70
C HIS A 277 -1.56 -34.81 12.37
N PHE A 278 -0.34 -34.28 12.44
CA PHE A 278 0.53 -33.97 11.30
C PHE A 278 1.85 -34.72 11.43
N PHE A 279 2.27 -35.36 10.36
CA PHE A 279 3.55 -36.04 10.23
C PHE A 279 4.15 -35.88 8.83
N THR A 280 5.34 -35.29 8.73
CA THR A 280 5.99 -34.91 7.46
C THR A 280 6.94 -35.96 6.87
N GLY A 281 7.01 -37.17 7.45
CA GLY A 281 8.02 -38.17 7.13
C GLY A 281 9.42 -37.86 7.69
N GLU A 282 10.18 -38.91 8.04
CA GLU A 282 11.62 -38.79 8.38
C GLU A 282 12.52 -38.76 7.14
N HIS A 283 12.08 -39.40 6.05
CA HIS A 283 12.78 -39.50 4.76
C HIS A 283 11.82 -40.01 3.68
N LYS A 284 12.23 -39.96 2.40
CA LYS A 284 11.45 -40.42 1.23
C LYS A 284 10.75 -41.79 1.32
N ASP A 285 11.19 -42.68 2.21
CA ASP A 285 10.66 -44.03 2.41
C ASP A 285 9.78 -44.17 3.70
N ASP A 286 9.33 -43.05 4.28
CA ASP A 286 8.42 -43.01 5.46
C ASP A 286 7.33 -41.95 5.25
N TRP A 287 6.17 -42.40 4.75
CA TRP A 287 5.11 -41.59 4.19
C TRP A 287 4.52 -40.54 5.15
N PRO A 288 4.00 -39.42 4.61
CA PRO A 288 3.36 -38.40 5.43
C PRO A 288 2.04 -38.91 5.98
N ARG A 289 1.71 -38.50 7.20
CA ARG A 289 0.45 -38.88 7.86
C ARG A 289 -0.32 -37.65 8.30
N LEU A 290 -1.60 -37.61 7.93
CA LEU A 290 -2.55 -36.59 8.36
C LEU A 290 -3.81 -37.28 8.87
N CYS A 291 -4.18 -37.01 10.12
CA CYS A 291 -5.41 -37.46 10.74
C CYS A 291 -6.31 -36.27 11.05
N VAL A 292 -7.60 -36.40 10.78
CA VAL A 292 -8.64 -35.38 10.99
C VAL A 292 -9.83 -36.03 11.69
N GLY A 293 -10.30 -35.44 12.80
CA GLY A 293 -11.48 -35.90 13.54
C GLY A 293 -11.38 -37.32 14.15
N GLY A 294 -10.19 -37.92 14.15
CA GLY A 294 -9.97 -39.32 14.57
C GLY A 294 -9.96 -40.33 13.42
N ARG A 295 -9.95 -39.88 12.16
CA ARG A 295 -9.76 -40.71 10.95
C ARG A 295 -8.47 -40.35 10.24
N MET A 296 -7.76 -41.35 9.72
CA MET A 296 -6.64 -41.12 8.81
C MET A 296 -7.14 -40.58 7.47
N VAL A 297 -6.42 -39.61 6.91
CA VAL A 297 -6.73 -38.93 5.64
C VAL A 297 -5.56 -39.02 4.65
N PHE A 298 -4.31 -38.96 5.14
CA PHE A 298 -3.12 -39.38 4.40
C PHE A 298 -2.32 -40.39 5.22
N ASP A 299 -1.82 -41.43 4.57
CA ASP A 299 -0.90 -42.47 5.03
C ASP A 299 -0.40 -43.26 3.80
N HIS A 300 0.42 -44.30 3.97
CA HIS A 300 0.79 -45.22 2.88
C HIS A 300 -0.46 -45.78 2.15
N ASP A 301 -0.46 -45.73 0.81
CA ASP A 301 -1.58 -46.07 -0.11
C ASP A 301 -2.92 -45.33 0.13
N LEU A 302 -2.94 -44.25 0.92
CA LEU A 302 -4.18 -43.52 1.26
C LEU A 302 -4.21 -42.13 0.62
N ASN A 303 -5.20 -41.91 -0.27
CA ASN A 303 -5.41 -40.66 -1.02
C ASN A 303 -4.15 -40.14 -1.75
N ASP A 304 -3.35 -41.05 -2.31
CA ASP A 304 -2.13 -40.76 -3.09
C ASP A 304 -1.08 -39.92 -2.32
N ALA A 305 -1.00 -40.11 -0.99
CA ALA A 305 -0.03 -39.44 -0.14
C ALA A 305 1.41 -39.58 -0.66
N GLY A 306 2.03 -38.46 -1.03
CA GLY A 306 3.25 -38.46 -1.85
C GLY A 306 4.15 -37.24 -1.64
N ARG A 307 5.30 -37.22 -2.34
CA ARG A 307 6.29 -36.12 -2.27
C ARG A 307 5.66 -34.80 -2.67
N GLY A 308 6.05 -33.70 -2.03
CA GLY A 308 5.51 -32.39 -2.31
C GLY A 308 4.54 -31.96 -1.21
N LEU A 309 3.40 -31.40 -1.60
CA LEU A 309 2.35 -30.93 -0.67
C LEU A 309 1.14 -31.86 -0.72
N ASN A 310 0.66 -32.24 0.47
CA ASN A 310 -0.53 -33.05 0.67
C ASN A 310 -1.55 -32.20 1.43
N LEU A 311 -2.71 -31.94 0.83
CA LEU A 311 -3.69 -30.94 1.27
C LEU A 311 -5.05 -31.57 1.57
N VAL A 312 -5.74 -31.03 2.57
CA VAL A 312 -7.09 -31.42 3.00
C VAL A 312 -7.91 -30.16 3.20
N SER A 313 -9.10 -30.08 2.59
CA SER A 313 -10.10 -29.07 2.94
C SER A 313 -11.11 -29.64 3.93
N ILE A 314 -11.52 -28.84 4.91
CA ILE A 314 -12.30 -29.26 6.08
C ILE A 314 -13.42 -28.25 6.34
N GLU A 315 -14.65 -28.74 6.41
CA GLU A 315 -15.81 -27.95 6.81
C GLU A 315 -15.73 -27.62 8.31
N PRO A 316 -15.51 -26.36 8.73
CA PRO A 316 -15.19 -26.04 10.12
C PRO A 316 -16.31 -26.41 11.11
N LYS A 317 -17.57 -26.25 10.71
CA LYS A 317 -18.73 -26.50 11.59
C LYS A 317 -18.82 -27.96 12.03
N THR A 318 -18.53 -28.88 11.11
CA THR A 318 -18.70 -30.33 11.28
C THR A 318 -17.38 -31.04 11.61
N GLY A 319 -16.23 -30.49 11.18
CA GLY A 319 -14.95 -31.18 11.17
C GLY A 319 -14.83 -32.24 10.08
N ARG A 320 -15.75 -32.24 9.10
CA ARG A 320 -15.81 -33.18 7.98
C ARG A 320 -14.81 -32.75 6.89
N VAL A 321 -14.02 -33.69 6.40
CA VAL A 321 -13.21 -33.48 5.19
C VAL A 321 -14.12 -33.30 3.98
N THR A 322 -13.86 -32.25 3.20
CA THR A 322 -14.65 -31.89 2.00
C THR A 322 -13.93 -32.30 0.71
N SER A 323 -12.60 -32.12 0.65
CA SER A 323 -11.74 -32.55 -0.45
C SER A 323 -10.33 -32.85 0.05
N VAL A 324 -9.55 -33.57 -0.76
CA VAL A 324 -8.13 -33.85 -0.53
C VAL A 324 -7.38 -33.76 -1.87
N ALA A 325 -6.11 -33.35 -1.83
CA ALA A 325 -5.25 -33.29 -3.01
C ALA A 325 -3.78 -33.54 -2.67
N HIS A 326 -3.03 -34.01 -3.67
CA HIS A 326 -1.58 -34.19 -3.63
C HIS A 326 -0.95 -33.48 -4.83
N PHE A 327 0.20 -32.84 -4.64
CA PHE A 327 0.96 -32.18 -5.70
C PHE A 327 2.48 -32.37 -5.49
N ASP A 328 3.16 -32.95 -6.48
CA ASP A 328 4.61 -33.15 -6.48
C ASP A 328 5.37 -31.87 -6.87
N THR A 329 5.31 -30.85 -6.00
CA THR A 329 5.94 -29.52 -6.17
C THR A 329 7.49 -29.55 -6.10
N TYR A 330 8.09 -30.74 -6.18
CA TYR A 330 9.51 -30.92 -6.51
C TYR A 330 9.75 -31.18 -8.00
N LYS A 331 8.80 -31.83 -8.68
CA LYS A 331 8.92 -32.32 -10.06
C LYS A 331 8.02 -31.55 -11.04
N ASP A 332 6.81 -31.20 -10.61
CA ASP A 332 5.75 -30.66 -11.45
C ASP A 332 5.41 -29.22 -11.03
N GLU A 333 5.04 -28.37 -12.00
CA GLU A 333 4.72 -26.95 -11.76
C GLU A 333 3.47 -26.79 -10.88
N SER A 334 3.50 -25.82 -9.96
CA SER A 334 2.41 -25.60 -9.00
C SER A 334 1.11 -25.01 -9.57
N SER A 335 1.00 -24.81 -10.88
CA SER A 335 -0.20 -24.22 -11.54
C SER A 335 -1.51 -24.97 -11.22
N ALA A 336 -1.45 -26.30 -11.03
CA ALA A 336 -2.61 -27.09 -10.61
C ALA A 336 -2.94 -26.93 -9.11
N LEU A 337 -1.91 -26.78 -8.26
CA LEU A 337 -2.05 -26.44 -6.85
C LEU A 337 -2.65 -25.04 -6.67
N GLU A 338 -2.21 -24.08 -7.47
CA GLU A 338 -2.74 -22.70 -7.49
C GLU A 338 -4.23 -22.71 -7.80
N GLN A 339 -4.65 -23.38 -8.89
CA GLN A 339 -6.07 -23.53 -9.23
C GLN A 339 -6.86 -24.28 -8.14
N TRP A 340 -6.30 -25.33 -7.53
CA TRP A 340 -6.98 -26.03 -6.43
C TRP A 340 -7.17 -25.12 -5.20
N LEU A 341 -6.13 -24.39 -4.80
CA LEU A 341 -6.21 -23.41 -3.71
C LEU A 341 -7.23 -22.30 -4.05
N GLU A 342 -7.20 -21.75 -5.26
CA GLU A 342 -8.17 -20.76 -5.77
C GLU A 342 -9.62 -21.26 -5.75
N ASN A 343 -9.85 -22.57 -5.86
CA ASN A 343 -11.18 -23.19 -5.79
C ASN A 343 -11.52 -23.78 -4.39
N VAL A 344 -10.70 -23.61 -3.34
CA VAL A 344 -11.12 -23.86 -1.93
C VAL A 344 -12.20 -22.84 -1.52
N PRO A 345 -13.37 -23.25 -1.00
CA PRO A 345 -14.43 -22.32 -0.61
C PRO A 345 -14.03 -21.34 0.50
N LEU A 346 -14.61 -20.13 0.47
CA LEU A 346 -14.38 -19.12 1.52
C LEU A 346 -14.83 -19.65 2.89
N GLY A 347 -13.92 -19.65 3.86
CA GLY A 347 -14.16 -20.13 5.21
C GLY A 347 -14.08 -21.66 5.40
N GLU A 348 -13.77 -22.46 4.37
CA GLU A 348 -13.29 -23.83 4.62
C GLU A 348 -11.84 -23.82 5.14
N VAL A 349 -11.56 -24.72 6.08
CA VAL A 349 -10.26 -24.82 6.74
C VAL A 349 -9.38 -25.77 5.97
N MET A 350 -8.29 -25.25 5.42
CA MET A 350 -7.35 -25.98 4.60
C MET A 350 -6.10 -26.34 5.43
N ALA A 351 -5.71 -27.61 5.41
CA ALA A 351 -4.59 -28.17 6.15
C ALA A 351 -3.58 -28.82 5.19
N VAL A 352 -2.29 -28.51 5.35
CA VAL A 352 -1.16 -28.99 4.52
C VAL A 352 -0.18 -29.80 5.37
N VAL A 353 0.41 -30.83 4.77
CA VAL A 353 1.65 -31.47 5.24
C VAL A 353 2.61 -31.70 4.06
N SER A 354 3.88 -31.28 4.21
CA SER A 354 4.93 -31.54 3.21
C SER A 354 5.60 -32.90 3.38
N PHE A 355 6.14 -33.46 2.30
CA PHE A 355 6.90 -34.72 2.32
C PHE A 355 8.04 -34.76 1.29
N ASP A 356 9.17 -35.39 1.68
CA ASP A 356 10.45 -35.50 0.95
C ASP A 356 11.02 -34.15 0.50
N GLU A 357 10.43 -33.53 -0.52
CA GLU A 357 10.79 -32.22 -1.07
C GLU A 357 9.51 -31.58 -1.64
N ALA A 358 9.30 -30.27 -1.43
CA ALA A 358 8.06 -29.58 -1.80
C ALA A 358 8.24 -28.13 -2.29
N SER A 359 9.46 -27.73 -2.66
CA SER A 359 9.84 -26.33 -2.85
C SER A 359 10.45 -25.99 -4.21
N VAL A 360 11.03 -26.96 -4.92
CA VAL A 360 11.79 -26.69 -6.15
C VAL A 360 10.94 -26.12 -7.29
N MET A 361 9.71 -26.62 -7.46
CA MET A 361 8.75 -26.17 -8.49
C MET A 361 7.55 -25.40 -7.89
N LEU A 362 7.66 -24.96 -6.63
CA LEU A 362 6.63 -24.16 -5.98
C LEU A 362 6.77 -22.68 -6.39
N SER A 363 5.80 -22.17 -7.14
CA SER A 363 5.79 -20.79 -7.62
C SER A 363 5.62 -19.77 -6.50
N ASP A 364 5.95 -18.50 -6.78
CA ASP A 364 5.68 -17.41 -5.85
C ASP A 364 4.19 -17.03 -5.78
N MET A 365 3.37 -17.45 -6.75
CA MET A 365 1.92 -17.32 -6.69
C MET A 365 1.34 -18.29 -5.65
N ALA A 366 1.73 -19.57 -5.69
CA ALA A 366 1.34 -20.55 -4.68
C ALA A 366 1.73 -20.09 -3.26
N LYS A 367 2.95 -19.54 -3.09
CA LYS A 367 3.41 -18.96 -1.82
C LYS A 367 2.56 -17.76 -1.39
N ARG A 368 2.16 -16.88 -2.32
CA ARG A 368 1.27 -15.75 -2.05
C ARG A 368 -0.12 -16.21 -1.61
N ILE A 369 -0.71 -17.20 -2.26
CA ILE A 369 -2.03 -17.74 -1.86
C ILE A 369 -1.96 -18.33 -0.45
N PHE A 370 -0.92 -19.09 -0.11
CA PHE A 370 -0.72 -19.57 1.27
C PHE A 370 -0.52 -18.43 2.28
N TYR A 371 0.20 -17.36 1.91
CA TYR A 371 0.38 -16.16 2.73
C TYR A 371 -0.96 -15.45 3.01
N GLU A 372 -1.81 -15.29 1.99
CA GLU A 372 -3.18 -14.74 2.09
C GLU A 372 -4.17 -15.67 2.83
N MET A 373 -3.85 -16.96 2.94
CA MET A 373 -4.54 -17.91 3.82
C MET A 373 -4.01 -17.91 5.27
N GLY A 374 -3.00 -17.07 5.56
CA GLY A 374 -2.43 -16.85 6.89
C GLY A 374 -1.09 -17.55 7.16
N SER A 375 -0.36 -18.06 6.15
CA SER A 375 0.99 -18.60 6.38
C SER A 375 2.00 -17.49 6.63
N SER A 376 2.77 -17.63 7.72
CA SER A 376 3.91 -16.77 8.05
C SER A 376 5.25 -17.32 7.56
N MET A 377 5.34 -18.64 7.28
CA MET A 377 6.61 -19.31 7.00
C MET A 377 6.75 -19.84 5.56
N ILE A 378 5.72 -19.80 4.72
CA ILE A 378 5.77 -20.37 3.35
C ILE A 378 6.91 -19.82 2.49
N HIS A 379 7.22 -18.52 2.57
CA HIS A 379 8.35 -17.91 1.85
C HIS A 379 9.74 -18.41 2.31
N ARG A 380 9.80 -19.22 3.38
CA ARG A 380 11.02 -19.86 3.90
C ARG A 380 11.08 -21.36 3.57
N LEU A 381 10.03 -21.94 2.95
CA LEU A 381 10.03 -23.31 2.48
C LEU A 381 11.13 -23.48 1.41
N LYS A 382 12.01 -24.46 1.60
CA LYS A 382 13.18 -24.70 0.74
C LYS A 382 13.48 -26.21 0.65
N PHE A 383 14.44 -26.57 -0.19
CA PHE A 383 14.81 -27.95 -0.48
C PHE A 383 14.84 -28.84 0.76
N ARG A 384 13.93 -29.83 0.82
CA ARG A 384 13.76 -30.82 1.90
C ARG A 384 13.39 -30.27 3.29
N ALA A 385 12.70 -29.13 3.33
CA ALA A 385 12.08 -28.62 4.55
C ALA A 385 10.78 -29.39 4.90
N SER A 386 10.63 -29.69 6.19
CA SER A 386 9.42 -30.29 6.75
C SER A 386 8.51 -29.17 7.24
N TRP A 387 7.29 -29.11 6.72
CA TRP A 387 6.32 -28.04 6.98
C TRP A 387 4.93 -28.63 7.19
N TYR A 388 4.18 -28.06 8.13
CA TYR A 388 2.73 -28.20 8.16
C TYR A 388 2.11 -26.83 8.38
N PHE A 389 0.90 -26.65 7.88
CA PHE A 389 0.15 -25.41 7.95
C PHE A 389 -1.35 -25.70 8.02
N VAL A 390 -2.10 -24.89 8.76
CA VAL A 390 -3.57 -24.88 8.71
C VAL A 390 -4.07 -23.45 8.65
N GLY A 391 -4.92 -23.11 7.70
CA GLY A 391 -5.46 -21.75 7.53
C GLY A 391 -6.75 -21.75 6.72
N HIS A 392 -7.21 -20.56 6.32
CA HIS A 392 -8.31 -20.40 5.35
C HIS A 392 -8.18 -19.07 4.63
N LYS A 393 -8.80 -18.96 3.45
CA LYS A 393 -8.87 -17.68 2.72
C LYS A 393 -9.47 -16.59 3.58
N GLY A 394 -8.91 -15.38 3.46
CA GLY A 394 -9.40 -14.19 4.17
C GLY A 394 -9.17 -14.21 5.68
N LEU A 395 -8.35 -15.12 6.21
CA LEU A 395 -7.94 -15.09 7.62
C LEU A 395 -7.15 -13.79 7.88
N ALA A 396 -7.69 -12.90 8.72
CA ALA A 396 -7.17 -11.54 8.90
C ALA A 396 -5.88 -11.43 9.74
N ALA A 397 -5.18 -12.55 9.95
CA ALA A 397 -3.95 -12.67 10.73
C ALA A 397 -3.18 -13.93 10.29
N TYR A 398 -1.91 -14.07 10.72
CA TYR A 398 -1.22 -15.35 10.53
C TYR A 398 -1.84 -16.45 11.41
N SER A 399 -1.88 -17.67 10.87
CA SER A 399 -2.32 -18.84 11.61
C SER A 399 -1.26 -19.26 12.64
N PRO A 400 -1.67 -19.60 13.87
CA PRO A 400 -0.78 -20.17 14.89
C PRO A 400 -0.58 -21.70 14.71
N PHE A 401 -1.19 -22.30 13.68
CA PHE A 401 -1.11 -23.73 13.36
C PHE A 401 -0.13 -23.97 12.21
N GLU A 402 1.11 -23.52 12.40
CA GLU A 402 2.20 -23.61 11.44
C GLU A 402 3.51 -23.98 12.14
N ASP A 403 4.33 -24.84 11.53
CA ASP A 403 5.73 -25.09 11.94
C ASP A 403 6.57 -25.47 10.72
N LEU A 404 7.86 -25.12 10.74
CA LEU A 404 8.79 -25.28 9.63
C LEU A 404 10.19 -25.69 10.14
N ASN A 405 10.50 -26.98 10.04
CA ASN A 405 11.86 -27.47 10.26
C ASN A 405 12.70 -27.29 8.99
N ILE A 406 13.86 -26.65 9.17
CA ILE A 406 14.81 -26.30 8.12
C ILE A 406 15.99 -27.28 8.10
N PRO A 407 16.39 -27.86 6.95
CA PRO A 407 17.50 -28.80 6.88
C PRO A 407 18.87 -28.13 6.95
N SER A 408 19.83 -28.87 7.48
CA SER A 408 21.26 -28.58 7.47
C SER A 408 21.96 -29.36 6.34
N GLY A 409 22.43 -28.65 5.32
CA GLY A 409 22.98 -29.28 4.11
C GLY A 409 21.89 -29.97 3.27
N ASN A 410 22.25 -31.09 2.64
CA ASN A 410 21.38 -31.80 1.69
C ASN A 410 20.52 -32.92 2.33
N ASN A 411 20.58 -33.07 3.66
CA ASN A 411 19.75 -34.00 4.41
C ASN A 411 18.30 -33.52 4.47
N TRP A 412 17.37 -34.40 4.83
CA TRP A 412 16.02 -33.99 5.21
C TRP A 412 16.03 -33.18 6.50
N ALA A 413 15.04 -32.30 6.64
CA ALA A 413 14.79 -31.64 7.91
C ALA A 413 14.31 -32.65 8.98
N LYS A 414 14.34 -32.23 10.25
CA LYS A 414 13.73 -33.02 11.32
C LYS A 414 12.22 -33.16 11.02
N PRO A 415 11.64 -34.37 11.11
CA PRO A 415 10.20 -34.55 10.93
C PRO A 415 9.43 -33.66 11.91
N ILE A 416 8.36 -33.03 11.43
CA ILE A 416 7.33 -32.51 12.33
C ILE A 416 6.40 -33.69 12.64
N LYS A 417 6.14 -33.91 13.93
CA LYS A 417 5.22 -34.93 14.44
C LYS A 417 4.43 -34.34 15.59
N THR A 418 3.21 -33.88 15.32
CA THR A 418 2.40 -33.15 16.31
C THR A 418 0.93 -33.55 16.24
N SER A 419 0.27 -33.65 17.39
CA SER A 419 -1.19 -33.75 17.49
C SER A 419 -1.74 -32.55 18.23
N LEU A 420 -2.82 -31.96 17.73
CA LEU A 420 -3.39 -30.73 18.26
C LEU A 420 -4.92 -30.72 18.18
N CYS A 421 -5.53 -29.84 18.97
CA CYS A 421 -6.94 -29.51 18.88
C CYS A 421 -7.08 -28.21 18.08
N LEU A 422 -7.67 -28.32 16.89
CA LEU A 422 -7.88 -27.24 15.94
C LEU A 422 -9.25 -26.61 16.22
N PRO A 423 -9.36 -25.29 16.49
CA PRO A 423 -10.65 -24.64 16.73
C PRO A 423 -11.49 -24.63 15.45
N LYS A 424 -12.81 -24.79 15.60
CA LYS A 424 -13.77 -24.66 14.49
C LYS A 424 -13.97 -23.20 14.00
N LYS A 425 -13.20 -22.24 14.54
CA LYS A 425 -13.22 -20.81 14.21
C LYS A 425 -11.83 -20.19 14.41
N LEU A 426 -10.97 -20.29 13.40
CA LEU A 426 -9.58 -19.81 13.48
C LEU A 426 -9.48 -18.31 13.81
N ASP A 427 -10.35 -17.47 13.24
CA ASP A 427 -10.42 -16.02 13.50
C ASP A 427 -10.55 -15.63 15.00
N THR A 428 -11.00 -16.57 15.83
CA THR A 428 -11.36 -16.32 17.25
C THR A 428 -10.39 -16.92 18.27
N TRP A 429 -9.34 -17.62 17.83
CA TRP A 429 -8.44 -18.35 18.71
C TRP A 429 -7.51 -17.44 19.52
N ARG A 430 -7.29 -17.76 20.80
CA ARG A 430 -6.53 -16.93 21.76
C ARG A 430 -5.41 -17.67 22.50
N GLY A 431 -4.85 -18.71 21.88
CA GLY A 431 -3.92 -19.63 22.54
C GLY A 431 -4.62 -20.75 23.31
N ARG A 432 -3.89 -21.84 23.55
CA ARG A 432 -4.29 -22.90 24.48
C ARG A 432 -3.88 -22.49 25.90
N PRO A 433 -4.72 -22.62 26.93
CA PRO A 433 -4.27 -22.46 28.31
C PRO A 433 -3.21 -23.54 28.63
N SER A 434 -2.11 -23.13 29.28
CA SER A 434 -1.00 -24.02 29.61
C SER A 434 -1.44 -25.12 30.58
N SER A 435 -1.43 -26.38 30.15
CA SER A 435 -1.78 -27.54 30.97
C SER A 435 -0.64 -27.99 31.88
N ASP A 436 -0.10 -27.08 32.69
CA ASP A 436 0.91 -27.40 33.70
C ASP A 436 0.59 -26.70 35.03
N LYS A 437 0.20 -27.53 36.01
CA LYS A 437 0.10 -27.26 37.47
C LYS A 437 -0.74 -26.04 37.90
N MET A 438 -2.02 -26.34 38.14
CA MET A 438 -2.79 -25.96 39.35
C MET A 438 -2.19 -24.79 40.19
N GLY A 439 -2.72 -23.57 40.05
CA GLY A 439 -2.50 -22.53 41.08
C GLY A 439 -2.46 -21.06 40.67
N SER A 440 -2.61 -20.68 39.39
CA SER A 440 -2.74 -19.27 39.01
C SER A 440 -3.53 -19.07 37.70
N SER A 441 -3.87 -17.81 37.41
CA SER A 441 -4.63 -17.41 36.21
C SER A 441 -3.93 -17.86 34.93
N ALA A 442 -4.59 -18.70 34.13
CA ALA A 442 -4.07 -19.16 32.84
C ALA A 442 -3.83 -17.97 31.89
N ARG A 443 -2.56 -17.70 31.56
CA ARG A 443 -2.14 -16.59 30.70
C ARG A 443 -2.21 -17.03 29.24
N SER A 444 -2.98 -16.32 28.41
CA SER A 444 -2.99 -16.50 26.96
C SER A 444 -1.64 -16.09 26.36
N LEU A 445 -1.00 -16.95 25.60
CA LEU A 445 0.33 -16.68 25.02
C LEU A 445 0.22 -15.93 23.69
N ASN A 446 1.00 -14.85 23.52
CA ASN A 446 1.10 -14.13 22.24
C ASN A 446 2.20 -14.77 21.37
N LEU A 447 1.85 -15.88 20.71
CA LEU A 447 2.81 -16.68 19.92
C LEU A 447 3.49 -15.90 18.78
N PRO A 448 2.81 -15.03 18.00
CA PRO A 448 3.47 -14.21 16.97
C PRO A 448 4.54 -13.28 17.56
N ARG A 449 4.21 -12.55 18.65
CA ARG A 449 5.16 -11.66 19.34
C ARG A 449 6.31 -12.46 19.94
N ARG A 450 6.06 -13.63 20.51
CA ARG A 450 7.11 -14.56 20.98
C ARG A 450 8.03 -15.02 19.86
N HIS A 451 7.51 -15.37 18.68
CA HIS A 451 8.35 -15.78 17.54
C HIS A 451 9.25 -14.64 17.05
N PHE A 452 8.69 -13.44 16.90
CA PHE A 452 9.45 -12.23 16.54
C PHE A 452 10.56 -11.93 17.57
N CYS A 453 10.23 -11.97 18.87
CA CYS A 453 11.17 -11.75 19.96
C CYS A 453 12.26 -12.84 20.12
N LEU A 454 12.01 -14.07 19.65
CA LEU A 454 13.01 -15.15 19.59
C LEU A 454 13.92 -15.03 18.35
N LYS A 455 13.60 -14.14 17.41
CA LYS A 455 14.32 -13.93 16.15
C LYS A 455 15.12 -12.63 16.16
N HIS A 456 14.65 -11.60 16.86
CA HIS A 456 15.19 -10.24 16.83
C HIS A 456 15.51 -9.72 18.24
N ASP A 457 16.75 -9.89 18.70
CA ASP A 457 17.25 -9.64 20.07
C ASP A 457 17.23 -8.16 20.56
N ARG A 458 16.47 -7.24 19.94
CA ARG A 458 16.67 -5.79 20.09
C ARG A 458 15.56 -5.01 20.78
N HIS A 459 14.32 -5.50 20.81
CA HIS A 459 13.13 -4.70 21.17
C HIS A 459 12.88 -4.51 22.68
N GLY A 460 13.89 -4.74 23.52
CA GLY A 460 13.89 -4.42 24.95
C GLY A 460 12.62 -4.86 25.69
N GLU A 461 11.91 -3.89 26.28
CA GLU A 461 10.70 -4.12 27.09
C GLU A 461 9.56 -4.78 26.29
N PHE A 462 9.47 -4.59 24.98
CA PHE A 462 8.45 -5.24 24.15
C PHE A 462 8.63 -6.77 24.08
N CYS A 463 9.87 -7.24 24.22
CA CYS A 463 10.21 -8.67 24.29
C CYS A 463 10.49 -9.19 25.70
N SER A 464 10.26 -8.38 26.74
CA SER A 464 10.41 -8.80 28.13
C SER A 464 9.31 -9.78 28.58
N GLU A 465 9.62 -10.73 29.46
CA GLU A 465 8.67 -11.76 29.95
C GLU A 465 7.39 -11.18 30.60
N SER A 466 7.48 -9.95 31.14
CA SER A 466 6.32 -9.22 31.65
C SER A 466 5.36 -8.85 30.52
N ARG A 467 5.85 -8.33 29.39
CA ARG A 467 5.01 -7.79 28.30
C ARG A 467 4.79 -8.73 27.11
N ILE A 468 5.62 -9.77 26.93
CA ILE A 468 5.67 -10.58 25.69
C ILE A 468 4.33 -11.27 25.33
N ASP A 469 3.44 -11.48 26.31
CA ASP A 469 2.10 -12.07 26.13
C ASP A 469 0.96 -11.04 26.07
N GLU A 470 1.25 -9.75 26.11
CA GLU A 470 0.21 -8.72 26.03
C GLU A 470 -0.37 -8.65 24.60
N PRO A 471 -1.72 -8.55 24.47
CA PRO A 471 -2.37 -8.48 23.17
C PRO A 471 -2.18 -7.10 22.54
N ILE A 472 -1.51 -7.06 21.39
CA ILE A 472 -1.40 -5.85 20.57
C ILE A 472 -2.75 -5.64 19.87
N ARG A 473 -3.38 -4.49 20.10
CA ARG A 473 -4.65 -4.09 19.47
C ARG A 473 -4.91 -2.59 19.69
N PRO A 474 -5.67 -1.92 18.82
CA PRO A 474 -6.14 -0.55 19.06
C PRO A 474 -6.87 -0.37 20.39
N LYS A 475 -6.69 0.80 21.00
CA LYS A 475 -7.48 1.28 22.13
C LYS A 475 -8.94 1.43 21.70
N ALA A 476 -9.85 0.78 22.44
CA ALA A 476 -11.28 0.88 22.16
C ALA A 476 -11.75 2.33 22.30
N LEU A 477 -12.54 2.79 21.32
CA LEU A 477 -13.18 4.09 21.35
C LEU A 477 -14.15 4.18 22.55
N LEU A 478 -13.91 5.15 23.44
CA LEU A 478 -14.74 5.35 24.63
C LEU A 478 -16.00 6.17 24.30
N ASP A 479 -15.82 7.23 23.49
CA ASP A 479 -16.90 8.08 23.01
C ASP A 479 -17.61 7.45 21.79
N ARG A 480 -18.79 6.87 22.01
CA ARG A 480 -19.58 6.19 20.97
C ARG A 480 -20.18 7.13 19.93
N ASP A 481 -20.41 8.40 20.26
CA ASP A 481 -21.04 9.35 19.33
C ASP A 481 -20.07 9.71 18.19
N ARG A 482 -18.77 9.55 18.43
CA ARG A 482 -17.71 9.61 17.42
C ARG A 482 -17.57 8.37 16.53
N SER A 483 -18.39 7.32 16.67
CA SER A 483 -18.22 6.09 15.85
C SER A 483 -18.36 6.28 14.34
N ALA A 484 -18.93 7.41 13.88
CA ALA A 484 -19.02 7.82 12.47
C ALA A 484 -18.03 8.94 12.08
N ASP A 485 -17.04 9.25 12.93
CA ASP A 485 -16.01 10.26 12.69
C ASP A 485 -15.15 9.88 11.46
N PRO A 486 -15.10 10.72 10.41
CA PRO A 486 -14.40 10.39 9.17
C PRO A 486 -12.88 10.25 9.36
N VAL A 487 -12.30 10.74 10.46
CA VAL A 487 -10.86 10.60 10.75
C VAL A 487 -10.45 9.12 10.87
N PHE A 488 -11.37 8.23 11.26
CA PHE A 488 -11.09 6.79 11.36
C PHE A 488 -10.99 6.09 9.99
N ASN A 489 -11.36 6.77 8.91
CA ASN A 489 -11.19 6.31 7.53
C ASN A 489 -10.21 7.19 6.73
N MET A 490 -9.44 8.07 7.39
CA MET A 490 -8.31 8.76 6.79
C MET A 490 -7.10 7.82 6.73
N PRO A 491 -6.42 7.67 5.58
CA PRO A 491 -5.21 6.86 5.51
C PRO A 491 -4.05 7.46 6.31
N ILE A 492 -3.25 6.56 6.89
CA ILE A 492 -2.03 6.87 7.63
C ILE A 492 -0.86 6.12 6.97
N VAL A 493 0.22 6.83 6.63
CA VAL A 493 1.49 6.21 6.24
C VAL A 493 2.57 6.50 7.26
N VAL A 494 3.23 5.44 7.72
CA VAL A 494 4.44 5.51 8.54
C VAL A 494 5.64 5.27 7.64
N ALA A 495 6.56 6.23 7.59
CA ALA A 495 7.83 6.12 6.88
C ALA A 495 8.89 5.52 7.82
N ALA A 496 9.03 4.20 7.73
CA ALA A 496 10.00 3.41 8.49
C ALA A 496 11.38 3.47 7.85
N GLY A 497 12.34 4.03 8.58
CA GLY A 497 13.72 4.15 8.15
C GLY A 497 14.56 2.98 8.67
N LEU A 498 15.59 3.30 9.43
CA LEU A 498 16.65 2.37 9.83
C LEU A 498 16.50 1.89 11.28
N SER A 499 15.48 2.36 12.01
CA SER A 499 15.30 2.12 13.43
C SER A 499 14.01 1.34 13.68
N THR A 500 14.09 0.01 13.59
CA THR A 500 12.98 -0.91 13.87
C THR A 500 12.36 -0.65 15.26
N ASP A 501 13.19 -0.21 16.22
CA ASP A 501 12.78 0.11 17.59
C ASP A 501 12.10 1.50 17.70
N SER A 502 12.45 2.48 16.84
CA SER A 502 11.68 3.72 16.66
C SER A 502 10.30 3.40 16.07
N LEU A 503 10.27 2.62 14.97
CA LEU A 503 9.02 2.16 14.32
C LEU A 503 8.11 1.44 15.33
N ARG A 504 8.67 0.59 16.19
CA ARG A 504 7.92 -0.09 17.25
C ARG A 504 7.24 0.89 18.20
N ILE A 505 7.96 1.91 18.68
CA ILE A 505 7.41 2.94 19.59
C ILE A 505 6.31 3.76 18.89
N CYS A 506 6.51 4.08 17.60
CA CYS A 506 5.49 4.73 16.78
C CYS A 506 4.22 3.87 16.68
N LEU A 507 4.35 2.58 16.34
CA LEU A 507 3.24 1.63 16.25
C LEU A 507 2.55 1.37 17.61
N GLU A 508 3.30 1.29 18.71
CA GLU A 508 2.73 1.26 20.07
C GLU A 508 1.85 2.49 20.33
N SER A 509 2.31 3.70 20.01
CA SER A 509 1.54 4.94 20.21
C SER A 509 0.40 5.16 19.22
N LEU A 510 0.43 4.50 18.05
CA LEU A 510 -0.73 4.38 17.16
C LEU A 510 -1.81 3.50 17.79
N MET A 511 -1.45 2.36 18.39
CA MET A 511 -2.43 1.52 19.12
C MET A 511 -3.02 2.23 20.36
N GLU A 512 -2.31 3.21 20.94
CA GLU A 512 -2.84 4.05 22.03
C GLU A 512 -3.97 5.01 21.56
N GLN A 513 -4.20 5.20 20.25
CA GLN A 513 -5.25 6.08 19.71
C GLN A 513 -6.64 5.43 19.77
N GLU A 514 -7.65 6.19 20.21
CA GLU A 514 -9.04 5.74 20.25
C GLU A 514 -9.71 5.72 18.87
N GLY A 515 -10.26 4.57 18.49
CA GLY A 515 -10.99 4.39 17.23
C GLY A 515 -10.10 4.13 16.00
N LEU A 516 -8.79 3.91 16.20
CA LEU A 516 -7.83 3.62 15.13
C LEU A 516 -8.24 2.40 14.29
N ASN A 517 -8.38 2.60 12.97
CA ASN A 517 -8.60 1.53 11.99
C ASN A 517 -7.27 1.09 11.37
N THR A 518 -6.75 -0.09 11.75
CA THR A 518 -5.44 -0.56 11.26
C THR A 518 -5.41 -0.85 9.76
N GLN A 519 -6.57 -1.06 9.12
CA GLN A 519 -6.65 -1.31 7.67
C GLN A 519 -6.35 -0.08 6.81
N MET A 520 -6.42 1.11 7.42
CA MET A 520 -6.07 2.40 6.81
C MET A 520 -4.61 2.79 7.03
N ILE A 521 -3.82 1.94 7.70
CA ILE A 521 -2.41 2.19 7.99
C ILE A 521 -1.53 1.37 7.03
N ILE A 522 -0.54 2.03 6.44
CA ILE A 522 0.59 1.38 5.75
C ILE A 522 1.92 1.80 6.38
N VAL A 523 2.82 0.83 6.58
CA VAL A 523 4.22 1.08 6.94
C VAL A 523 5.06 0.92 5.68
N VAL A 524 5.59 2.03 5.17
CA VAL A 524 6.49 2.04 4.02
C VAL A 524 7.92 2.03 4.54
N TYR A 525 8.67 0.99 4.19
CA TYR A 525 9.97 0.69 4.78
C TYR A 525 11.02 0.37 3.71
N ASP A 526 12.30 0.62 3.98
CA ASP A 526 13.35 0.18 3.05
C ASP A 526 13.43 -1.36 3.01
N LYS A 527 13.36 -1.92 1.80
CA LYS A 527 13.43 -3.36 1.51
C LYS A 527 14.62 -4.09 2.18
N GLU A 528 15.71 -3.38 2.48
CA GLU A 528 16.90 -3.93 3.16
C GLU A 528 16.64 -4.28 4.64
N TYR A 529 15.52 -3.80 5.20
CA TYR A 529 15.12 -3.98 6.60
C TYR A 529 13.79 -4.78 6.71
N PRO A 530 13.74 -6.06 6.27
CA PRO A 530 12.52 -6.87 6.27
C PRO A 530 11.92 -7.13 7.67
N GLU A 531 12.71 -6.94 8.74
CA GLU A 531 12.25 -6.91 10.13
C GLU A 531 11.06 -5.94 10.32
N ASN A 532 11.04 -4.81 9.60
CA ASN A 532 9.96 -3.81 9.68
C ASN A 532 8.60 -4.38 9.23
N ALA A 533 8.56 -5.30 8.26
CA ALA A 533 7.31 -5.96 7.84
C ALA A 533 6.82 -6.97 8.88
N GLU A 534 7.74 -7.76 9.44
CA GLU A 534 7.43 -8.72 10.50
C GLU A 534 6.89 -8.02 11.75
N LEU A 535 7.51 -6.89 12.12
CA LEU A 535 7.05 -6.03 13.20
C LEU A 535 5.66 -5.44 12.89
N SER A 536 5.47 -4.82 11.72
CA SER A 536 4.20 -4.19 11.32
C SER A 536 3.02 -5.17 11.38
N SER A 537 3.26 -6.43 11.01
CA SER A 537 2.25 -7.48 11.05
C SER A 537 1.79 -7.84 12.47
N LEU A 538 2.67 -7.73 13.49
CA LEU A 538 2.27 -7.88 14.91
C LEU A 538 1.26 -6.81 15.37
N PHE A 539 1.22 -5.67 14.67
CA PHE A 539 0.29 -4.56 14.93
C PHE A 539 -0.96 -4.61 14.04
N HIS A 540 -1.14 -5.68 13.24
CA HIS A 540 -2.21 -5.82 12.25
C HIS A 540 -2.24 -4.67 11.22
N VAL A 541 -1.06 -4.16 10.86
CA VAL A 541 -0.84 -3.06 9.91
C VAL A 541 -0.16 -3.60 8.63
N LYS A 542 -0.56 -3.09 7.47
CA LYS A 542 0.02 -3.46 6.17
C LYS A 542 1.41 -2.84 6.01
N SER A 543 2.33 -3.51 5.34
CA SER A 543 3.69 -3.00 5.10
C SER A 543 4.11 -3.13 3.64
N LEU A 544 4.80 -2.12 3.10
CA LEU A 544 5.27 -2.10 1.72
C LEU A 544 6.79 -1.81 1.64
N PRO A 545 7.59 -2.71 1.04
CA PRO A 545 9.01 -2.46 0.81
C PRO A 545 9.20 -1.45 -0.33
N VAL A 546 10.09 -0.48 -0.12
CA VAL A 546 10.57 0.45 -1.14
C VAL A 546 12.09 0.41 -1.25
N ASN A 547 12.64 0.91 -2.34
CA ASN A 547 14.07 1.04 -2.56
C ASN A 547 14.51 2.46 -2.21
N ALA A 548 14.86 2.74 -0.95
CA ALA A 548 15.23 4.07 -0.49
C ALA A 548 16.76 4.33 -0.55
N SER A 549 17.43 3.75 -1.57
CA SER A 549 18.87 3.87 -1.82
C SER A 549 19.37 5.31 -1.94
N ASP A 550 18.46 6.23 -2.27
CA ASP A 550 18.74 7.64 -2.50
C ASP A 550 18.54 8.47 -1.20
N GLY A 551 18.39 7.80 -0.06
CA GLY A 551 18.39 8.37 1.29
C GLY A 551 17.01 8.79 1.80
N TYR A 552 17.00 9.36 3.01
CA TYR A 552 15.78 9.54 3.82
C TYR A 552 14.63 10.28 3.13
N ASN A 553 14.90 11.26 2.26
CA ASN A 553 13.84 11.98 1.56
C ASN A 553 13.19 11.13 0.46
N SER A 554 13.94 10.21 -0.16
CA SER A 554 13.37 9.25 -1.13
C SER A 554 12.37 8.30 -0.45
N LEU A 555 12.63 7.89 0.80
CA LEU A 555 11.70 7.11 1.63
C LEU A 555 10.41 7.90 1.90
N ILE A 556 10.51 9.16 2.34
CA ILE A 556 9.33 10.01 2.64
C ILE A 556 8.49 10.26 1.37
N LEU A 557 9.13 10.54 0.25
CA LEU A 557 8.44 10.73 -1.03
C LEU A 557 7.79 9.43 -1.53
N SER A 558 8.48 8.30 -1.40
CA SER A 558 7.93 6.98 -1.70
C SER A 558 6.76 6.62 -0.79
N ALA A 559 6.80 7.00 0.49
CA ALA A 559 5.74 6.79 1.46
C ALA A 559 4.46 7.56 1.09
N ILE A 560 4.58 8.86 0.78
CA ILE A 560 3.44 9.68 0.32
C ILE A 560 2.88 9.15 -1.00
N SER A 561 3.75 8.78 -1.94
CA SER A 561 3.36 8.21 -3.23
C SER A 561 2.60 6.88 -3.08
N ALA A 562 3.14 5.95 -2.27
CA ALA A 562 2.50 4.68 -1.98
C ALA A 562 1.15 4.86 -1.26
N ALA A 563 1.01 5.83 -0.36
CA ALA A 563 -0.26 6.11 0.30
C ALA A 563 -1.36 6.54 -0.69
N PHE A 564 -1.06 7.50 -1.59
CA PHE A 564 -2.02 7.94 -2.59
C PHE A 564 -2.25 6.93 -3.74
N ALA A 565 -1.39 5.90 -3.87
CA ALA A 565 -1.59 4.76 -4.77
C ALA A 565 -2.44 3.64 -4.14
N VAL A 566 -2.19 3.27 -2.89
CA VAL A 566 -2.97 2.26 -2.12
C VAL A 566 -4.38 2.76 -1.81
N PHE A 567 -4.53 4.08 -1.58
CA PHE A 567 -5.79 4.72 -1.25
C PHE A 567 -6.16 5.76 -2.33
N PRO A 568 -6.55 5.33 -3.55
CA PRO A 568 -6.78 6.22 -4.69
C PRO A 568 -7.92 7.22 -4.45
N SER A 569 -8.93 6.85 -3.68
CA SER A 569 -10.05 7.72 -3.29
C SER A 569 -9.74 8.74 -2.19
N ALA A 570 -8.55 8.67 -1.55
CA ALA A 570 -8.21 9.54 -0.43
C ALA A 570 -7.92 10.98 -0.88
N THR A 571 -8.63 11.94 -0.30
CA THR A 571 -8.43 13.39 -0.50
C THR A 571 -7.24 13.94 0.30
N SER A 572 -6.83 13.26 1.36
CA SER A 572 -5.68 13.59 2.20
C SER A 572 -5.10 12.36 2.88
N VAL A 573 -3.82 12.40 3.23
CA VAL A 573 -3.07 11.34 3.91
C VAL A 573 -2.36 11.92 5.13
N ALA A 574 -2.40 11.21 6.27
CA ALA A 574 -1.51 11.48 7.39
C ALA A 574 -0.16 10.78 7.18
N VAL A 575 0.94 11.53 7.31
CA VAL A 575 2.33 11.05 7.21
C VAL A 575 2.94 11.08 8.60
N ILE A 576 3.71 10.04 8.96
CA ILE A 576 4.41 9.91 10.24
C ILE A 576 5.84 9.40 10.00
N GLU A 577 6.85 10.10 10.51
CA GLU A 577 8.26 9.66 10.53
C GLU A 577 8.49 8.61 11.64
N GLU A 578 9.41 7.65 11.46
CA GLU A 578 9.62 6.55 12.43
C GLU A 578 9.95 7.01 13.87
N ASP A 579 10.65 8.13 14.05
CA ASP A 579 11.24 8.57 15.33
C ASP A 579 10.24 9.23 16.29
N ILE A 580 8.96 8.88 16.16
CA ILE A 580 7.83 9.63 16.71
C ILE A 580 7.00 8.77 17.66
N ARG A 581 6.68 9.34 18.83
CA ARG A 581 5.60 8.87 19.68
C ARG A 581 4.44 9.84 19.58
N LEU A 582 3.24 9.34 19.26
CA LEU A 582 2.01 10.15 19.26
C LEU A 582 1.59 10.49 20.69
N SER A 583 0.91 11.63 20.86
CA SER A 583 0.13 11.93 22.06
C SER A 583 -1.19 11.14 22.08
N PRO A 584 -1.83 10.91 23.24
CA PRO A 584 -3.07 10.13 23.33
C PRO A 584 -4.25 10.71 22.55
N ASP A 585 -4.19 12.00 22.20
CA ASP A 585 -5.22 12.77 21.52
C ASP A 585 -4.86 13.11 20.05
N TRP A 586 -3.77 12.58 19.49
CA TRP A 586 -3.35 12.90 18.10
C TRP A 586 -4.48 12.71 17.08
N LEU A 587 -5.19 11.58 17.15
CA LEU A 587 -6.33 11.30 16.27
C LEU A 587 -7.57 12.17 16.60
N PHE A 588 -7.69 12.63 17.86
CA PHE A 588 -8.76 13.54 18.31
C PHE A 588 -8.52 14.99 17.86
N TYR A 589 -7.27 15.47 17.88
CA TYR A 589 -6.87 16.72 17.25
C TYR A 589 -7.18 16.70 15.75
N LEU A 590 -6.81 15.61 15.06
CA LEU A 590 -7.07 15.48 13.62
C LEU A 590 -8.57 15.42 13.28
N SER A 591 -9.43 14.82 14.13
CA SER A 591 -10.89 14.89 13.93
C SER A 591 -11.45 16.31 13.86
N GLN A 592 -10.81 17.27 14.53
CA GLN A 592 -11.24 18.66 14.60
C GLN A 592 -10.58 19.54 13.53
N THR A 593 -9.41 19.15 13.01
CA THR A 593 -8.66 19.95 12.01
C THR A 593 -8.75 19.44 10.58
N VAL A 594 -8.93 18.13 10.34
CA VAL A 594 -9.06 17.57 8.98
C VAL A 594 -10.35 18.03 8.27
N PRO A 595 -11.53 18.18 8.93
CA PRO A 595 -12.70 18.77 8.28
C PRO A 595 -12.48 20.23 7.84
N VAL A 596 -11.62 20.98 8.54
CA VAL A 596 -11.23 22.34 8.13
C VAL A 596 -10.25 22.29 6.96
N LEU A 597 -9.27 21.38 6.99
CA LEU A 597 -8.33 21.13 5.87
C LEU A 597 -9.06 20.81 4.55
N LEU A 598 -10.13 20.01 4.61
CA LEU A 598 -10.88 19.59 3.43
C LEU A 598 -11.92 20.62 2.94
N SER A 599 -12.16 21.71 3.68
CA SER A 599 -13.17 22.73 3.36
C SER A 599 -12.60 24.12 3.07
N ASP A 600 -11.43 24.46 3.63
CA ASP A 600 -10.77 25.76 3.41
C ASP A 600 -9.62 25.64 2.40
N SER A 601 -9.86 26.09 1.17
CA SER A 601 -8.91 25.98 0.06
C SER A 601 -7.61 26.79 0.22
N SER A 602 -7.45 27.61 1.28
CA SER A 602 -6.19 28.33 1.54
C SER A 602 -5.20 27.59 2.44
N ILE A 603 -5.60 26.43 2.98
CA ILE A 603 -4.72 25.46 3.66
C ILE A 603 -4.61 24.17 2.85
N ASP A 604 -3.43 23.54 2.90
CA ASP A 604 -3.17 22.24 2.27
C ASP A 604 -2.48 21.23 3.20
N ILE A 605 -2.12 21.68 4.42
CA ILE A 605 -1.35 20.89 5.39
C ILE A 605 -1.86 21.16 6.81
N VAL A 606 -1.98 20.10 7.61
CA VAL A 606 -2.13 20.17 9.08
C VAL A 606 -0.88 19.56 9.70
N GLN A 607 -0.08 20.37 10.38
CA GLN A 607 1.06 19.90 11.18
C GLN A 607 0.60 19.53 12.59
N THR A 608 1.30 18.58 13.22
CA THR A 608 1.01 18.13 14.60
C THR A 608 2.15 18.42 15.58
N PHE A 609 3.35 18.73 15.06
CA PHE A 609 4.51 19.22 15.81
C PHE A 609 4.62 20.74 15.67
N ASN A 610 4.68 21.47 16.78
CA ASN A 610 4.99 22.91 16.78
C ASN A 610 6.49 23.11 17.06
N PRO A 611 7.31 23.67 16.13
CA PRO A 611 8.72 23.98 16.37
C PRO A 611 8.97 24.93 17.55
N ASN A 612 8.00 25.78 17.89
CA ASN A 612 8.02 26.71 19.02
C ASN A 612 7.30 26.17 20.28
N GLY A 613 6.87 24.91 20.28
CA GLY A 613 6.19 24.25 21.40
C GLY A 613 7.10 23.89 22.59
N PHE A 614 7.80 24.88 23.17
CA PHE A 614 8.60 24.72 24.40
C PHE A 614 7.76 25.05 25.65
N ILE A 615 8.11 24.52 26.83
CA ILE A 615 7.35 24.72 28.09
C ILE A 615 7.21 26.20 28.50
N ASP A 616 8.14 27.05 28.07
CA ASP A 616 8.13 28.49 28.31
C ASP A 616 7.37 29.29 27.24
N THR A 617 7.10 28.72 26.05
CA THR A 617 6.46 29.38 24.90
C THR A 617 5.21 28.68 24.35
N SER A 618 4.71 27.63 25.01
CA SER A 618 3.50 26.89 24.67
C SER A 618 2.90 26.19 25.89
N GLY A 619 1.57 26.19 25.99
CA GLY A 619 0.82 25.56 27.07
C GLY A 619 -0.70 25.50 26.90
N ASP A 620 -1.26 26.02 25.80
CA ASP A 620 -2.71 26.01 25.58
C ASP A 620 -3.11 24.87 24.62
N GLU A 621 -3.58 23.76 25.18
CA GLU A 621 -4.03 22.61 24.38
C GLU A 621 -5.25 22.90 23.49
N SER A 622 -5.97 24.01 23.69
CA SER A 622 -7.14 24.38 22.89
C SER A 622 -6.81 25.23 21.67
N LEU A 623 -5.57 25.74 21.55
CA LEU A 623 -5.17 26.62 20.45
C LEU A 623 -4.61 25.88 19.23
N VAL A 624 -5.06 26.36 18.07
CA VAL A 624 -4.52 26.04 16.75
C VAL A 624 -4.20 27.35 16.05
N TYR A 625 -3.01 27.45 15.47
CA TYR A 625 -2.58 28.58 14.68
C TYR A 625 -2.75 28.25 13.19
N ARG A 626 -3.25 29.21 12.42
CA ARG A 626 -2.91 29.28 11.00
C ARG A 626 -1.51 29.87 10.90
N ILE A 627 -0.66 29.26 10.09
CA ILE A 627 0.68 29.74 9.74
C ILE A 627 0.82 29.83 8.22
N GLU A 628 1.73 30.68 7.76
CA GLU A 628 2.21 30.67 6.37
C GLU A 628 3.02 29.39 6.10
N PHE A 629 3.55 29.26 4.89
CA PHE A 629 4.30 28.06 4.51
C PHE A 629 5.52 27.82 5.42
N GLN A 630 5.48 26.67 6.10
CA GLN A 630 6.54 26.09 6.92
C GLN A 630 6.66 24.63 6.46
N SER A 631 7.88 24.14 6.26
CA SER A 631 8.12 22.74 5.90
C SER A 631 7.38 21.78 6.85
N PRO A 632 6.68 20.74 6.35
CA PRO A 632 6.03 19.75 7.21
C PRO A 632 7.09 18.91 7.94
N LEU A 633 6.99 18.81 9.26
CA LEU A 633 7.96 18.08 10.09
C LEU A 633 7.27 16.93 10.83
N TYR A 634 7.88 15.75 10.85
CA TYR A 634 7.59 14.60 11.74
C TYR A 634 6.24 13.92 11.59
N SER A 635 5.15 14.65 11.77
CA SER A 635 3.79 14.12 11.61
C SER A 635 2.83 15.22 11.18
N TYR A 636 2.17 15.00 10.05
CA TYR A 636 1.32 15.98 9.37
C TYR A 636 0.32 15.30 8.44
N VAL A 637 -0.80 15.97 8.17
CA VAL A 637 -1.75 15.58 7.11
C VAL A 637 -1.51 16.48 5.90
N ILE A 638 -1.46 15.90 4.70
CA ILE A 638 -1.29 16.61 3.43
C ILE A 638 -2.43 16.26 2.45
N THR A 639 -2.91 17.25 1.68
CA THR A 639 -3.93 17.02 0.65
C THR A 639 -3.35 16.30 -0.58
N ARG A 640 -4.18 15.48 -1.24
CA ARG A 640 -3.90 14.91 -2.57
C ARG A 640 -3.56 16.00 -3.57
N LYS A 641 -4.33 17.10 -3.55
CA LYS A 641 -4.10 18.33 -4.33
C LYS A 641 -2.65 18.81 -4.24
N LYS A 642 -2.12 19.00 -3.02
CA LYS A 642 -0.75 19.52 -2.81
C LYS A 642 0.30 18.52 -3.28
N TYR A 643 0.11 17.23 -3.01
CA TYR A 643 0.99 16.18 -3.52
C TYR A 643 1.01 16.14 -5.05
N GLU A 644 -0.14 16.13 -5.73
CA GLU A 644 -0.23 16.02 -7.19
C GLU A 644 0.26 17.27 -7.92
N GLN A 645 0.07 18.47 -7.34
CA GLN A 645 0.49 19.73 -7.93
C GLN A 645 2.00 20.01 -7.75
N GLU A 646 2.62 19.59 -6.65
CA GLU A 646 3.95 20.10 -6.27
C GLU A 646 4.98 19.04 -5.85
N ILE A 647 4.58 17.78 -5.64
CA ILE A 647 5.46 16.70 -5.16
C ILE A 647 5.59 15.57 -6.19
N LYS A 648 4.46 15.05 -6.69
CA LYS A 648 4.35 13.85 -7.53
C LYS A 648 5.24 13.86 -8.78
N TYR A 649 5.47 15.03 -9.35
CA TYR A 649 6.26 15.24 -10.57
C TYR A 649 7.48 16.16 -10.36
N ASN A 650 7.85 16.45 -9.10
CA ASN A 650 8.91 17.38 -8.75
C ASN A 650 9.73 16.84 -7.57
N SER A 651 10.74 16.02 -7.86
CA SER A 651 11.68 15.51 -6.83
C SER A 651 12.52 16.61 -6.19
N GLU A 652 12.72 17.76 -6.85
CA GLU A 652 13.49 18.88 -6.31
C GLU A 652 12.74 19.63 -5.20
N CYS A 653 11.40 19.55 -5.13
CA CYS A 653 10.60 20.18 -4.06
C CYS A 653 11.12 19.85 -2.68
N CYS A 654 11.62 18.62 -2.51
CA CYS A 654 11.67 17.96 -1.22
C CYS A 654 12.99 17.19 -1.04
N ALA A 655 13.95 17.43 -1.93
CA ALA A 655 15.27 16.79 -1.95
C ALA A 655 16.10 17.08 -0.69
N LYS A 656 15.87 18.20 -0.01
CA LYS A 656 16.49 18.56 1.28
C LYS A 656 15.48 18.34 2.42
N ARG A 657 15.90 17.61 3.47
CA ARG A 657 15.02 17.30 4.62
C ARG A 657 14.65 18.60 5.32
N GLY A 658 13.37 18.84 5.54
CA GLY A 658 12.91 20.03 6.27
C GLY A 658 13.06 21.36 5.53
N GLN A 659 13.56 21.37 4.30
CA GLN A 659 13.70 22.55 3.44
C GLN A 659 12.88 22.32 2.17
N TRP A 660 11.58 22.10 2.34
CA TRP A 660 10.69 21.82 1.21
C TRP A 660 10.33 23.12 0.51
N LEU A 661 10.46 23.17 -0.81
CA LEU A 661 10.20 24.31 -1.68
C LEU A 661 8.84 24.12 -2.35
N MET A 662 7.80 24.58 -1.67
CA MET A 662 6.41 24.50 -2.10
C MET A 662 5.76 25.89 -2.21
N SER A 663 4.67 25.99 -2.97
CA SER A 663 3.89 27.22 -3.11
C SER A 663 3.18 27.60 -1.81
N SER A 664 2.85 28.87 -1.66
CA SER A 664 2.41 29.51 -0.41
C SER A 664 0.96 29.17 0.00
N SER A 665 0.69 27.90 0.30
CA SER A 665 -0.47 27.47 1.08
C SER A 665 -0.23 27.77 2.57
N SER A 666 -1.27 28.18 3.30
CA SER A 666 -1.21 28.19 4.77
C SER A 666 -1.18 26.75 5.31
N SER A 667 -0.80 26.59 6.58
CA SER A 667 -0.96 25.33 7.33
C SER A 667 -1.69 25.57 8.65
N LEU A 668 -2.33 24.54 9.20
CA LEU A 668 -2.73 24.50 10.60
C LEU A 668 -1.62 23.87 11.44
N ILE A 669 -1.42 24.34 12.68
CA ILE A 669 -0.44 23.81 13.63
C ILE A 669 -0.98 24.05 15.05
N PRO A 670 -0.86 23.12 16.02
CA PRO A 670 -1.33 23.38 17.37
C PRO A 670 -0.36 24.29 18.12
N ASP A 671 -0.77 24.87 19.25
CA ASP A 671 0.21 25.41 20.21
C ASP A 671 0.98 24.26 20.85
N VAL A 672 0.31 23.43 21.65
CA VAL A 672 0.88 22.24 22.29
C VAL A 672 1.00 21.11 21.27
N SER A 673 2.18 20.49 21.15
CA SER A 673 2.43 19.47 20.13
C SER A 673 1.67 18.17 20.41
N ARG A 674 1.16 17.51 19.37
CA ARG A 674 0.48 16.21 19.46
C ARG A 674 1.42 15.02 19.23
N VAL A 675 2.73 15.27 19.22
CA VAL A 675 3.79 14.27 19.02
C VAL A 675 5.03 14.62 19.84
N PHE A 676 5.76 13.58 20.24
CA PHE A 676 7.09 13.64 20.85
C PHE A 676 8.11 13.00 19.91
N VAL A 677 9.33 13.57 19.83
CA VAL A 677 10.40 13.13 18.92
C VAL A 677 11.53 12.48 19.72
N ALA A 678 11.86 11.22 19.40
CA ALA A 678 12.89 10.42 20.08
C ALA A 678 14.33 10.79 19.65
N HIS A 679 14.74 12.03 19.94
CA HIS A 679 16.01 12.62 19.48
C HIS A 679 17.27 11.79 19.84
N SER A 680 17.24 11.00 20.91
CA SER A 680 18.42 10.28 21.45
C SER A 680 18.89 9.06 20.64
N SER A 681 18.08 8.52 19.73
CA SER A 681 18.42 7.30 18.97
C SER A 681 19.34 7.54 17.77
N LEU A 682 19.72 8.79 17.51
CA LEU A 682 20.02 9.28 16.17
C LEU A 682 21.44 9.85 16.12
N GLY A 683 22.40 9.02 15.69
CA GLY A 683 23.84 9.32 15.68
C GLY A 683 24.33 10.36 14.67
N ASP A 684 23.41 11.16 14.13
CA ASP A 684 23.63 12.24 13.17
C ASP A 684 22.65 13.37 13.55
N PRO A 685 23.10 14.64 13.70
CA PRO A 685 22.19 15.76 14.00
C PRO A 685 21.25 16.06 12.82
N LYS A 686 20.20 15.23 12.70
CA LYS A 686 19.09 15.34 11.70
C LYS A 686 18.47 16.74 11.63
N TRP A 687 18.65 17.52 12.70
CA TRP A 687 18.28 18.92 12.88
C TRP A 687 19.31 19.62 13.75
N SER A 688 19.32 20.96 13.77
CA SER A 688 20.09 21.67 14.79
C SER A 688 19.58 21.32 16.19
N ASN A 689 20.49 20.99 17.12
CA ASN A 689 20.15 20.50 18.46
C ASN A 689 19.21 21.45 19.24
N ALA A 690 19.12 22.73 18.84
CA ALA A 690 18.21 23.73 19.39
C ALA A 690 16.73 23.30 19.46
N LEU A 691 16.25 22.42 18.56
CA LEU A 691 14.89 21.87 18.66
C LEU A 691 14.67 20.96 19.88
N PHE A 692 15.72 20.30 20.39
CA PHE A 692 15.60 19.22 21.38
C PHE A 692 16.46 19.41 22.64
N VAL A 693 17.29 20.45 22.69
CA VAL A 693 18.02 20.89 23.90
C VAL A 693 17.10 21.47 24.99
N ARG A 694 15.89 21.95 24.62
CA ARG A 694 14.88 22.45 25.57
C ARG A 694 13.67 21.53 25.63
N LEU A 695 13.10 21.41 26.84
CA LEU A 695 11.89 20.63 27.10
C LEU A 695 10.68 21.22 26.33
N ARG A 696 9.80 20.32 25.88
CA ARG A 696 8.70 20.64 24.96
C ARG A 696 7.34 20.32 25.58
N SER A 697 6.33 21.11 25.22
CA SER A 697 4.93 20.88 25.59
C SER A 697 4.31 19.87 24.64
N VAL A 698 3.87 18.73 25.17
CA VAL A 698 3.21 17.64 24.44
C VAL A 698 1.87 17.33 25.12
N SER A 699 0.81 17.21 24.34
CA SER A 699 -0.55 17.05 24.88
C SER A 699 -0.75 15.70 25.59
N GLN A 700 -1.63 15.70 26.58
CA GLN A 700 -1.87 14.54 27.45
C GLN A 700 -3.30 13.98 27.37
N GLY A 701 -4.23 14.62 26.64
CA GLY A 701 -5.62 14.18 26.60
C GLY A 701 -6.50 14.93 25.59
N ASN A 702 -7.73 14.43 25.42
CA ASN A 702 -8.67 14.88 24.39
C ASN A 702 -9.20 16.30 24.67
N THR A 703 -8.49 17.32 24.22
CA THR A 703 -8.89 18.73 24.37
C THR A 703 -9.68 19.24 23.16
N ILE A 704 -10.80 19.91 23.42
CA ILE A 704 -11.63 20.58 22.41
C ILE A 704 -10.94 21.87 21.95
N LEU A 705 -10.86 22.08 20.64
CA LEU A 705 -10.13 23.19 20.03
C LEU A 705 -11.01 24.43 19.85
N ASN A 706 -10.42 25.60 20.06
CA ASN A 706 -11.06 26.89 19.78
C ASN A 706 -11.31 27.06 18.28
N ARG A 707 -12.47 27.57 17.88
CA ARG A 707 -12.88 27.60 16.46
C ARG A 707 -12.39 28.82 15.67
N ASP A 708 -11.43 29.60 16.17
CA ASP A 708 -10.93 30.79 15.46
C ASP A 708 -10.12 30.43 14.19
N TYR A 709 -9.44 29.28 14.17
CA TYR A 709 -8.71 28.79 12.98
C TYR A 709 -9.59 28.37 11.79
N SER A 710 -10.92 28.26 11.98
CA SER A 710 -11.81 27.52 11.08
C SER A 710 -11.95 28.07 9.67
N THR A 711 -11.66 29.36 9.45
CA THR A 711 -11.52 29.98 8.11
C THR A 711 -10.47 31.08 8.14
N GLU A 712 -9.85 31.39 7.00
CA GLU A 712 -8.87 32.49 6.90
C GLU A 712 -9.43 33.81 7.45
N MET A 713 -10.69 34.15 7.12
CA MET A 713 -11.36 35.37 7.56
C MET A 713 -11.68 35.39 9.06
N THR A 714 -12.08 34.26 9.64
CA THR A 714 -12.37 34.18 11.09
C THR A 714 -11.10 34.32 11.92
N TYR A 715 -10.01 33.72 11.46
CA TYR A 715 -8.70 33.81 12.12
C TYR A 715 -8.11 35.22 12.01
N ASP A 716 -8.16 35.85 10.83
CA ASP A 716 -7.79 37.26 10.64
C ASP A 716 -8.55 38.18 11.62
N ASN A 717 -9.88 38.04 11.70
CA ASN A 717 -10.71 38.87 12.59
C ASN A 717 -10.39 38.63 14.07
N SER A 718 -10.21 37.38 14.50
CA SER A 718 -9.78 37.00 15.86
C SER A 718 -8.43 37.63 16.21
N LEU A 719 -7.45 37.50 15.31
CA LEU A 719 -6.08 37.96 15.47
C LEU A 719 -6.01 39.49 15.52
N ALA A 720 -6.72 40.19 14.64
CA ALA A 720 -6.81 41.65 14.66
C ALA A 720 -7.47 42.17 15.93
N SER A 721 -8.56 41.54 16.40
CA SER A 721 -9.23 41.96 17.63
C SER A 721 -8.31 41.85 18.83
N GLN A 722 -7.61 40.71 18.99
CA GLN A 722 -6.66 40.49 20.09
C GLN A 722 -5.48 41.47 20.03
N ILE A 723 -4.88 41.69 18.85
CA ILE A 723 -3.78 42.63 18.66
C ILE A 723 -4.24 44.08 18.90
N ALA A 724 -5.47 44.45 18.55
CA ALA A 724 -6.01 45.79 18.77
C ALA A 724 -6.16 46.09 20.27
N THR A 725 -6.81 45.21 21.03
CA THR A 725 -7.13 45.44 22.46
C THR A 725 -5.94 45.24 23.40
N ALA A 726 -4.97 44.40 23.05
CA ALA A 726 -3.85 44.07 23.94
C ALA A 726 -2.93 45.28 24.27
N PRO A 727 -2.34 45.34 25.48
CA PRO A 727 -1.21 46.22 25.79
C PRO A 727 -0.03 46.00 24.83
N LYS A 728 0.72 47.08 24.56
CA LYS A 728 1.77 47.13 23.54
C LYS A 728 3.11 47.55 24.15
N LEU A 729 4.11 46.68 24.06
CA LEU A 729 5.47 46.88 24.58
C LEU A 729 6.46 46.83 23.40
N PRO A 730 7.38 47.78 23.23
CA PRO A 730 8.40 47.66 22.18
C PRO A 730 9.41 46.58 22.55
N LEU A 731 9.91 45.83 21.55
CA LEU A 731 10.90 44.76 21.75
C LEU A 731 12.18 45.24 22.46
N SER A 732 12.54 46.51 22.31
CA SER A 732 13.66 47.17 23.00
C SER A 732 13.43 47.45 24.49
N ALA A 733 12.22 47.22 25.01
CA ALA A 733 11.88 47.33 26.43
C ALA A 733 11.55 45.96 27.06
N VAL A 734 11.80 44.86 26.34
CA VAL A 734 11.68 43.50 26.87
C VAL A 734 13.01 43.11 27.52
N GLU A 735 12.97 42.79 28.82
CA GLU A 735 14.14 42.30 29.53
C GLU A 735 14.29 40.79 29.30
N CYS A 736 15.05 40.39 28.28
CA CYS A 736 15.17 38.99 27.82
C CYS A 736 15.60 37.97 28.90
N GLY A 737 16.13 38.40 30.05
CA GLY A 737 16.41 37.51 31.19
C GLY A 737 15.19 37.15 32.06
N ILE A 738 14.13 37.96 32.00
CA ILE A 738 12.89 37.84 32.80
C ILE A 738 11.62 38.09 31.97
N TRP A 739 11.72 37.92 30.64
CA TRP A 739 10.68 38.31 29.69
C TRP A 739 9.31 37.68 30.00
N LYS A 740 9.32 36.44 30.51
CA LYS A 740 8.11 35.67 30.81
C LYS A 740 7.36 36.27 31.99
N GLN A 741 8.08 36.60 33.06
CA GLN A 741 7.55 37.33 34.22
C GLN A 741 7.03 38.70 33.80
N GLN A 742 7.81 39.45 33.00
CA GLN A 742 7.43 40.78 32.51
C GLN A 742 6.13 40.76 31.66
N ILE A 743 5.96 39.75 30.80
CA ILE A 743 4.74 39.59 30.01
C ILE A 743 3.53 39.25 30.89
N VAL A 744 3.68 38.34 31.87
CA VAL A 744 2.60 37.98 32.80
C VAL A 744 2.23 39.15 33.72
N GLU A 745 3.19 39.98 34.12
CA GLU A 745 2.95 41.22 34.87
C GLU A 745 2.18 42.24 34.02
N VAL A 746 2.59 42.49 32.77
CA VAL A 746 1.87 43.39 31.84
C VAL A 746 0.46 42.88 31.53
N ALA A 747 0.28 41.58 31.36
CA ALA A 747 -1.03 40.96 31.15
C ALA A 747 -1.96 41.15 32.36
N SER A 748 -1.48 40.79 33.55
CA SER A 748 -2.28 40.87 34.79
C SER A 748 -2.59 42.31 35.22
N THR A 749 -1.62 43.22 35.16
CA THR A 749 -1.82 44.65 35.51
C THR A 749 -2.77 45.38 34.57
N THR A 750 -2.95 44.90 33.34
CA THR A 750 -3.91 45.46 32.37
C THR A 750 -5.19 44.63 32.22
N ASN A 751 -5.32 43.54 32.99
CA ASN A 751 -6.42 42.57 32.90
C ASN A 751 -6.66 42.06 31.46
N SER A 752 -5.58 41.73 30.76
CA SER A 752 -5.56 41.30 29.36
C SER A 752 -5.09 39.85 29.23
N THR A 753 -5.76 39.04 28.40
CA THR A 753 -5.35 37.68 28.02
C THR A 753 -4.23 37.66 26.97
N SER A 754 -3.75 38.83 26.55
CA SER A 754 -2.88 39.01 25.40
C SER A 754 -1.89 40.15 25.59
N VAL A 755 -0.68 40.05 25.02
CA VAL A 755 0.35 41.10 25.01
C VAL A 755 0.97 41.21 23.61
N VAL A 756 1.15 42.44 23.12
CA VAL A 756 1.74 42.72 21.80
C VAL A 756 3.15 43.28 21.96
N ILE A 757 4.13 42.61 21.35
CA ILE A 757 5.52 43.04 21.28
C ILE A 757 5.79 43.67 19.91
N THR A 758 6.15 44.96 19.85
CA THR A 758 6.42 45.62 18.56
C THR A 758 7.89 45.51 18.17
N SER A 759 8.21 44.82 17.07
CA SER A 759 9.59 44.54 16.60
C SER A 759 10.28 45.72 15.89
N GLY A 760 9.56 46.81 15.62
CA GLY A 760 10.08 47.94 14.84
C GLY A 760 10.06 47.66 13.33
N GLN A 761 10.91 46.73 12.88
CA GLN A 761 11.00 46.22 11.52
C GLN A 761 10.12 44.97 11.30
N GLU A 762 10.02 44.50 10.05
CA GLU A 762 9.28 43.28 9.66
C GLU A 762 9.72 42.03 10.42
N VAL A 763 8.76 41.16 10.81
CA VAL A 763 9.09 39.88 11.48
C VAL A 763 9.65 38.82 10.54
N SER A 764 9.70 39.09 9.24
CA SER A 764 10.44 38.29 8.25
C SER A 764 11.92 38.65 8.18
N ASP A 765 12.35 39.79 8.75
CA ASP A 765 13.75 40.22 8.77
C ASP A 765 14.60 39.26 9.62
N VAL A 766 15.75 38.85 9.08
CA VAL A 766 16.64 37.86 9.70
C VAL A 766 17.21 38.35 11.04
N ALA A 767 17.53 39.65 11.17
CA ALA A 767 18.03 40.21 12.42
C ALA A 767 16.92 40.36 13.46
N VAL A 768 15.69 40.70 13.05
CA VAL A 768 14.50 40.65 13.93
C VAL A 768 14.24 39.24 14.41
N ARG A 769 14.18 38.24 13.52
CA ARG A 769 13.95 36.83 13.89
C ARG A 769 15.05 36.30 14.81
N ALA A 770 16.32 36.62 14.57
CA ALA A 770 17.43 36.25 15.44
C ALA A 770 17.38 36.94 16.82
N LEU A 771 16.98 38.22 16.90
CA LEU A 771 16.76 38.92 18.17
C LEU A 771 15.60 38.31 18.96
N VAL A 772 14.47 38.04 18.28
CA VAL A 772 13.28 37.40 18.83
C VAL A 772 13.59 36.00 19.37
N SER A 773 14.29 35.18 18.57
CA SER A 773 14.75 33.85 18.95
C SER A 773 15.65 33.87 20.18
N ARG A 774 16.64 34.77 20.22
CA ARG A 774 17.52 34.96 21.38
C ARG A 774 16.81 35.49 22.62
N CYS A 775 15.75 36.30 22.47
CA CYS A 775 15.06 36.92 23.60
C CYS A 775 14.01 35.99 24.23
N PHE A 776 13.19 35.33 23.41
CA PHE A 776 12.05 34.51 23.83
C PHE A 776 12.34 33.00 23.78
N GLY A 777 13.51 32.58 23.29
CA GLY A 777 13.82 31.16 23.08
C GLY A 777 13.07 30.50 21.92
N LEU A 778 12.45 31.27 21.02
CA LEU A 778 11.75 30.72 19.85
C LEU A 778 12.75 30.08 18.88
N TYR A 779 12.36 28.97 18.25
CA TYR A 779 13.19 28.29 17.26
C TYR A 779 13.24 29.10 15.96
N PHE A 780 14.47 29.33 15.50
CA PHE A 780 14.77 30.05 14.26
C PHE A 780 15.63 29.16 13.36
N ASP A 781 15.22 29.08 12.10
CA ASP A 781 16.04 28.59 11.00
C ASP A 781 16.18 29.69 9.95
N GLN A 782 17.36 29.78 9.33
CA GLN A 782 17.69 30.81 8.35
C GLN A 782 17.07 30.55 6.96
N HIS A 783 16.64 29.32 6.67
CA HIS A 783 16.15 28.91 5.34
C HIS A 783 14.62 28.89 5.23
N PHE A 784 13.88 28.86 6.35
CA PHE A 784 12.41 28.81 6.36
C PHE A 784 11.79 29.61 7.52
N ASN A 785 10.51 29.95 7.39
CA ASN A 785 9.75 30.68 8.42
C ASN A 785 9.19 29.70 9.47
N THR A 786 9.20 30.13 10.74
CA THR A 786 8.81 29.32 11.90
C THR A 786 7.74 30.03 12.71
N GLY A 787 6.50 29.52 12.68
CA GLY A 787 5.37 30.11 13.43
C GLY A 787 4.94 31.52 13.00
N VAL A 788 5.17 31.90 11.74
CA VAL A 788 4.76 33.21 11.18
C VAL A 788 3.43 33.09 10.44
N TYR A 789 2.55 34.09 10.59
CA TYR A 789 1.33 34.25 9.81
C TYR A 789 1.07 35.73 9.51
N LYS A 790 1.03 36.12 8.23
CA LYS A 790 0.72 37.49 7.77
C LYS A 790 1.46 38.57 8.57
N ARG A 791 2.78 38.39 8.73
CA ARG A 791 3.69 39.27 9.49
C ARG A 791 3.42 39.33 11.01
N VAL A 792 2.77 38.31 11.58
CA VAL A 792 2.62 38.11 13.03
C VAL A 792 3.31 36.81 13.45
N ILE A 793 3.97 36.80 14.61
CA ILE A 793 4.36 35.57 15.33
C ILE A 793 3.47 35.44 16.56
N ARG A 794 2.88 34.26 16.80
CA ARG A 794 2.02 33.95 17.95
C ARG A 794 2.63 32.82 18.78
N PHE A 795 2.61 32.94 20.10
CA PHE A 795 2.97 31.88 21.06
C PHE A 795 2.31 32.13 22.43
N VAL A 796 2.39 31.20 23.39
CA VAL A 796 1.76 31.33 24.72
C VAL A 796 2.81 31.44 25.83
N ALA A 797 2.64 32.40 26.73
CA ALA A 797 3.44 32.54 27.95
C ALA A 797 2.56 32.26 29.19
N ASP A 798 2.68 31.06 29.76
CA ASP A 798 1.80 30.43 30.77
C ASP A 798 0.33 30.33 30.35
N SER A 799 -0.37 31.46 30.25
CA SER A 799 -1.74 31.56 29.72
C SER A 799 -1.99 32.89 28.97
N THR A 800 -0.93 33.65 28.71
CA THR A 800 -0.98 34.92 27.97
C THR A 800 -0.64 34.66 26.50
N ASN A 801 -1.51 35.09 25.58
CA ASN A 801 -1.20 35.07 24.15
C ASN A 801 -0.21 36.20 23.81
N VAL A 802 0.97 35.84 23.31
CA VAL A 802 2.02 36.82 22.92
C VAL A 802 2.03 36.96 21.40
N PHE A 803 1.92 38.21 20.93
CA PHE A 803 1.94 38.56 19.51
C PHE A 803 3.14 39.44 19.20
N ILE A 804 4.06 39.00 18.36
CA ILE A 804 5.15 39.85 17.85
C ILE A 804 4.73 40.41 16.49
N VAL A 805 4.72 41.73 16.36
CA VAL A 805 4.22 42.45 15.17
C VAL A 805 5.15 43.59 14.74
N PRO A 806 5.29 43.88 13.44
CA PRO A 806 6.04 45.04 12.96
C PRO A 806 5.32 46.34 13.33
N LYS A 807 6.07 47.32 13.85
CA LYS A 807 5.49 48.59 14.33
C LYS A 807 4.73 49.34 13.23
N LEU A 808 5.21 49.24 11.99
CA LEU A 808 4.59 49.86 10.81
C LEU A 808 3.18 49.32 10.51
N ALA A 809 2.87 48.05 10.82
CA ALA A 809 1.54 47.48 10.63
C ALA A 809 0.50 47.95 11.67
N LEU A 810 0.93 48.70 12.69
CA LEU A 810 0.05 49.33 13.68
C LEU A 810 -0.14 50.84 13.45
N SER A 811 0.59 51.45 12.51
CA SER A 811 0.76 52.92 12.45
C SER A 811 0.42 53.57 11.12
N GLY A 812 -0.20 52.86 10.18
CA GLY A 812 -0.59 53.41 8.87
C GLY A 812 -1.57 52.50 8.13
N GLY A 813 -2.32 53.06 7.17
CA GLY A 813 -3.46 52.41 6.50
C GLY A 813 -3.13 51.24 5.55
N GLY A 814 -2.02 50.54 5.73
CA GLY A 814 -1.80 49.24 5.10
C GLY A 814 -2.45 48.15 5.96
N SER A 815 -3.13 47.18 5.32
CA SER A 815 -3.75 46.07 6.06
C SER A 815 -2.69 45.28 6.84
N LEU A 816 -2.97 45.01 8.12
CA LEU A 816 -2.22 44.06 8.95
C LEU A 816 -2.03 42.71 8.23
N PHE A 817 -3.03 42.33 7.44
CA PHE A 817 -3.14 41.06 6.71
C PHE A 817 -2.87 41.16 5.20
N SER A 818 -2.26 42.26 4.73
CA SER A 818 -1.77 42.34 3.36
C SER A 818 -0.72 41.25 3.14
N ARG A 819 -1.01 40.27 2.27
CA ARG A 819 -0.07 39.20 1.93
C ARG A 819 1.23 39.82 1.43
N THR A 820 2.31 39.64 2.18
CA THR A 820 3.66 39.86 1.67
C THR A 820 3.89 38.93 0.49
N ALA A 821 4.32 39.47 -0.64
CA ALA A 821 4.76 38.63 -1.75
C ALA A 821 5.89 37.73 -1.24
N ALA A 822 5.72 36.42 -1.36
CA ALA A 822 6.73 35.46 -0.95
C ALA A 822 7.93 35.58 -1.91
N ASN A 823 8.93 36.36 -1.52
CA ASN A 823 10.23 36.36 -2.16
C ASN A 823 10.89 35.00 -1.88
N ASN A 824 10.52 33.98 -2.67
CA ASN A 824 11.23 32.70 -2.78
C ASN A 824 12.60 32.86 -3.46
N SER A 825 13.22 34.04 -3.35
CA SER A 825 14.57 34.37 -3.75
C SER A 825 15.57 34.00 -2.64
N PHE A 826 15.44 32.79 -2.07
CA PHE A 826 16.58 32.09 -1.49
C PHE A 826 17.41 31.57 -2.67
N SER A 827 18.21 32.46 -3.26
CA SER A 827 19.17 32.12 -4.30
C SER A 827 20.19 31.11 -3.78
N ALA A 828 20.57 30.17 -4.65
CA ALA A 828 21.40 28.98 -4.38
C ALA A 828 22.66 29.23 -3.55
#